data_AF-A0A1U7P1G8-F1
#
_entry.id   AF-A0A1U7P1G8-F1
#
_cell.length_a   1.000
_cell.length_b   1.000
_cell.length_c   1.000
_cell.angle_alpha   90.00
_cell.angle_beta   90.00
_cell.angle_gamma   90.00
#
_symmetry.space_group_name_H-M   'P 1'
#
loop_
_entity.id
_entity.type
_entity.pdbx_description
1 polymer ?
#
loop_
_entity_poly.entity_id
_entity_poly.type
_entity_poly.pdbx_seq_one_letter_code
_entity_poly.pdbx_strand_id
1 'polypeptide(L)'
;MKRINLLSRLGRAGLGVLASGLCMSNFAGAASFDLQFVNGVAVPGGGTCGLTLNSRCRFNNVVVGAGTGSGNPFQRDVIITLTRLNDATLTNVFDNATPILSATPVPAASQAQFFAPTVTPTQNEAGLTSWAEFTFDFVSPGGAAPLAGAGTATLPGSFWVTSFDTDGDSGTLREFVEFVGIPAADTDLSSGTALSSSTAVDGGVQYQSSTNVQGDISTSDVHKASAVFSNKSSFKLVYGARTGTSGTSAGGRLTVFDFFKPDAVVLRSAVDGYKSVKLTTDADTSGTVTAGDTLTWTITYVNTGNAAVSNFQITDALPSNVTFTTGSQVVTRGTGSTAVKRNGYDGSGNLLTNTGVLGTNSSITVSIPVVVGTGATNTTLSNQASAGGVLTDNVDSDTVFPPSVGAASGFGTVPSGSVTQTELTTVNPTTVAITKLYAISGNVYEDYNYGGGAGRVYNAGQGMSLRPNVRVELYSSAGGNVLATAFTNASGAYIFTGQLPGTYKVRVVNSFVTSSRTGGCAQAVNVSTPPAGCTQIPVQTYINGSVNQVGGAAPAGTDPALSTTTLPVGAESVASVTISTADVPDVDFGFNFDTIVNTNDSGQGSLRQFVTNSNALLGNSSLVQVGQTAGKETSIFMVPTGVLTGGVAVINLASTLDVTDSNTSIDATTQTANTTTSTGDTNTGALGTGGLIGVDNLPLSKVDRPEVEITLTAAKALQISAANFTLRGVALHGGNQLVLGTGTNAADNALIEKNIFGTTAKAFTLPASLPSAQYGIYVVNGSGTILNNLIGYSYNSGINYLGGGAGLTIQNNEFQQSGYVQAGGDAITLTGSTTAGFAKPVTITGNLLASSNSSGIQFEIGSVANNTVTNNTITGNGKGGAATRLEGSGIHYLARNATVNSTNSDTITKNVIYNSLSSGVVVNFGQKNVTISQNSFYLNGLTSIDFTASDGYVGGNANYGKGNGVTPNDGATVAREGNTGQDYPVFTAITLGGGILDVTGYVGNGTSTSFDSTSAVIEIYKADDDGNQNGAVLVGDGKSVPHGEGKTYLGTLTVTLGAKGAFSGTLSAGAFTANDSLTATATIVGNTSEFSPNIKQAPRITLLKLGRNSTQNTAFVDQNGTVGAKPGETVEYCIAYSNAGSDALNFKLTDNVPVGMNALTDGYVVSKGVRWADGTVIAAGATATPTGSDLTSTDTDSDKGSLTTTLGLGKGTMTLDLGPSGLAAGGKGTVCFQAKVP
;
A
#
# COMPACT_ATOMS: atom_id res chain seq x y z
N MET A 1 11.05 20.29 -58.12
CA MET A 1 10.39 19.00 -58.41
C MET A 1 9.81 18.50 -57.08
N LYS A 2 8.52 18.32 -56.80
CA LYS A 2 7.25 18.24 -57.53
C LYS A 2 6.22 19.22 -56.92
N ARG A 3 5.18 19.54 -57.68
CA ARG A 3 4.12 20.53 -57.44
C ARG A 3 2.75 19.80 -57.58
N ILE A 4 1.66 20.39 -57.02
CA ILE A 4 0.23 20.29 -57.45
C ILE A 4 -0.55 19.05 -56.91
N ASN A 5 -1.80 19.04 -56.38
CA ASN A 5 -3.02 19.92 -56.28
C ASN A 5 -3.85 19.44 -55.05
N LEU A 6 -4.53 20.26 -54.22
CA LEU A 6 -5.78 21.05 -54.38
C LEU A 6 -7.08 20.24 -54.59
N LEU A 7 -8.00 20.27 -53.59
CA LEU A 7 -9.45 20.59 -53.66
C LEU A 7 -10.31 19.83 -52.63
N SER A 8 -10.84 20.56 -51.65
CA SER A 8 -12.03 20.19 -50.85
C SER A 8 -13.22 21.03 -51.33
N ARG A 9 -14.38 20.41 -51.56
CA ARG A 9 -15.64 21.12 -51.85
C ARG A 9 -16.87 20.33 -51.42
N LEU A 10 -17.85 21.12 -50.96
CA LEU A 10 -19.29 20.88 -50.75
C LEU A 10 -19.63 20.29 -49.37
N GLY A 11 -20.44 20.92 -48.51
CA GLY A 11 -21.59 21.83 -48.66
C GLY A 11 -22.74 21.23 -47.81
N ARG A 12 -23.76 21.89 -47.26
CA ARG A 12 -24.35 23.24 -47.28
C ARG A 12 -25.58 23.15 -46.33
N ALA A 13 -25.92 24.22 -45.59
CA ALA A 13 -27.27 24.72 -45.25
C ALA A 13 -27.14 25.82 -44.16
N GLY A 14 -27.77 27.00 -44.18
CA GLY A 14 -28.70 27.68 -45.10
C GLY A 14 -29.09 29.08 -44.56
N LEU A 15 -29.70 29.92 -45.43
CA LEU A 15 -30.50 31.18 -45.21
C LEU A 15 -29.80 32.40 -44.55
N GLY A 16 -29.97 33.68 -44.93
CA GLY A 16 -30.87 34.42 -45.82
C GLY A 16 -30.38 35.89 -45.98
N VAL A 17 -31.05 36.67 -46.84
CA VAL A 17 -30.54 37.84 -47.57
C VAL A 17 -31.27 39.16 -47.21
N LEU A 18 -30.49 40.26 -47.19
CA LEU A 18 -30.77 41.73 -47.31
C LEU A 18 -31.57 42.55 -46.25
N ALA A 19 -30.89 43.66 -45.85
CA ALA A 19 -31.35 45.03 -45.54
C ALA A 19 -31.84 45.39 -44.11
N SER A 20 -31.06 46.25 -43.41
CA SER A 20 -31.43 47.61 -42.90
C SER A 20 -30.80 48.00 -41.54
N GLY A 21 -30.03 49.09 -41.50
CA GLY A 21 -30.13 50.15 -40.46
C GLY A 21 -29.08 50.30 -39.33
N LEU A 22 -28.36 51.45 -39.34
CA LEU A 22 -27.96 52.35 -38.21
C LEU A 22 -27.04 51.78 -37.09
N CYS A 23 -26.12 52.47 -36.40
CA CYS A 23 -25.72 53.86 -36.22
C CYS A 23 -24.38 53.90 -35.40
N MET A 24 -23.47 54.85 -35.70
CA MET A 24 -22.76 55.78 -34.78
C MET A 24 -21.94 55.23 -33.57
N SER A 25 -20.77 55.73 -33.15
CA SER A 25 -19.87 56.83 -33.54
C SER A 25 -18.69 56.88 -32.53
N ASN A 26 -17.47 57.20 -33.03
CA ASN A 26 -16.40 58.12 -32.54
C ASN A 26 -16.50 58.72 -31.10
N PHE A 27 -15.42 59.11 -30.41
CA PHE A 27 -14.46 60.22 -30.67
C PHE A 27 -13.40 60.23 -29.52
N ALA A 28 -12.19 60.82 -29.58
CA ALA A 28 -11.31 61.38 -30.62
C ALA A 28 -10.06 62.01 -29.95
N GLY A 29 -8.89 61.89 -30.60
CA GLY A 29 -7.84 62.93 -30.64
C GLY A 29 -7.80 63.49 -32.07
N ALA A 30 -7.63 64.81 -32.23
CA ALA A 30 -8.11 65.57 -33.40
C ALA A 30 -7.28 65.40 -34.71
N ALA A 31 -7.91 64.92 -35.78
CA ALA A 31 -7.35 64.85 -37.15
C ALA A 31 -7.23 66.25 -37.79
N SER A 32 -6.73 66.36 -39.03
CA SER A 32 -6.84 67.61 -39.80
C SER A 32 -7.30 67.39 -41.25
N PHE A 33 -8.09 68.31 -41.82
CA PHE A 33 -8.81 68.13 -43.09
C PHE A 33 -8.70 69.35 -44.03
N ASP A 34 -8.72 69.07 -45.34
CA ASP A 34 -8.91 70.07 -46.41
C ASP A 34 -10.38 70.04 -46.89
N LEU A 35 -10.95 71.20 -47.22
CA LEU A 35 -12.35 71.32 -47.68
C LEU A 35 -12.47 71.95 -49.09
N GLN A 36 -13.55 71.63 -49.80
CA GLN A 36 -13.90 72.20 -51.11
C GLN A 36 -15.40 72.52 -51.22
N PHE A 37 -15.73 73.61 -51.91
CA PHE A 37 -17.11 74.07 -52.13
C PHE A 37 -17.37 74.19 -53.62
N VAL A 38 -18.11 73.24 -54.20
CA VAL A 38 -18.35 73.15 -55.65
C VAL A 38 -19.82 72.85 -55.94
N ASN A 39 -20.43 73.59 -56.87
CA ASN A 39 -21.79 73.44 -57.40
C ASN A 39 -22.89 73.46 -56.33
N GLY A 40 -23.01 74.57 -55.62
CA GLY A 40 -24.02 74.79 -54.58
C GLY A 40 -25.47 74.74 -55.11
N VAL A 41 -26.38 74.12 -54.35
CA VAL A 41 -27.81 73.99 -54.73
C VAL A 41 -28.72 74.58 -53.64
N ALA A 42 -29.73 75.37 -54.04
CA ALA A 42 -30.66 76.02 -53.12
C ALA A 42 -31.52 75.02 -52.32
N VAL A 43 -31.76 75.32 -51.04
CA VAL A 43 -32.59 74.48 -50.15
C VAL A 43 -33.62 75.31 -49.38
N PRO A 44 -34.91 74.91 -49.34
CA PRO A 44 -35.52 73.77 -50.05
C PRO A 44 -35.92 74.16 -51.49
N GLY A 45 -35.75 73.24 -52.46
CA GLY A 45 -36.36 73.41 -53.79
C GLY A 45 -35.51 73.04 -55.00
N GLY A 46 -34.18 72.94 -54.86
CA GLY A 46 -33.29 72.69 -56.01
C GLY A 46 -33.19 73.91 -56.95
N GLY A 47 -32.04 74.08 -57.62
CA GLY A 47 -31.75 75.26 -58.45
C GLY A 47 -30.60 76.12 -57.90
N THR A 48 -30.41 77.30 -58.48
CA THR A 48 -29.32 78.25 -58.12
C THR A 48 -29.52 78.85 -56.73
N CYS A 49 -28.44 79.00 -55.95
CA CYS A 49 -28.45 79.64 -54.62
C CYS A 49 -29.18 81.00 -54.64
N GLY A 50 -30.13 81.19 -53.72
CA GLY A 50 -30.81 82.49 -53.52
C GLY A 50 -29.86 83.55 -52.95
N LEU A 51 -30.17 84.84 -53.19
CA LEU A 51 -29.28 85.99 -52.89
C LEU A 51 -29.85 86.96 -51.84
N THR A 52 -31.01 86.66 -51.26
CA THR A 52 -31.64 87.51 -50.23
C THR A 52 -31.36 86.98 -48.82
N LEU A 53 -31.55 87.82 -47.80
CA LEU A 53 -31.41 87.41 -46.40
C LEU A 53 -32.19 86.11 -46.11
N ASN A 54 -31.58 85.19 -45.36
CA ASN A 54 -32.05 83.83 -45.09
C ASN A 54 -32.00 82.85 -46.27
N SER A 55 -31.41 83.22 -47.42
CA SER A 55 -31.13 82.27 -48.49
C SER A 55 -30.13 81.21 -48.03
N ARG A 56 -30.35 79.96 -48.46
CA ARG A 56 -29.59 78.78 -48.01
C ARG A 56 -29.12 77.94 -49.19
N CYS A 57 -27.86 77.53 -49.17
CA CYS A 57 -27.27 76.71 -50.21
C CYS A 57 -26.49 75.52 -49.66
N ARG A 58 -26.62 74.38 -50.35
CA ARG A 58 -26.01 73.11 -49.97
C ARG A 58 -24.83 72.76 -50.86
N PHE A 59 -23.72 72.40 -50.23
CA PHE A 59 -22.52 71.85 -50.85
C PHE A 59 -22.33 70.41 -50.39
N ASN A 60 -22.24 69.48 -51.34
CA ASN A 60 -22.16 68.06 -51.03
C ASN A 60 -20.71 67.58 -50.98
N ASN A 61 -20.40 66.68 -50.04
CA ASN A 61 -19.09 66.00 -49.95
C ASN A 61 -17.88 66.96 -49.91
N VAL A 62 -17.88 67.89 -48.95
CA VAL A 62 -16.91 68.99 -48.89
C VAL A 62 -15.51 68.56 -48.44
N VAL A 63 -15.33 67.41 -47.77
CA VAL A 63 -14.01 66.97 -47.28
C VAL A 63 -13.21 66.31 -48.40
N VAL A 64 -12.03 66.85 -48.67
CA VAL A 64 -11.15 66.40 -49.75
C VAL A 64 -10.46 65.09 -49.35
N GLY A 65 -10.34 64.13 -50.29
CA GLY A 65 -9.63 62.86 -50.07
C GLY A 65 -10.39 61.82 -49.22
N ALA A 66 -11.53 62.16 -48.61
CA ALA A 66 -12.38 61.23 -47.86
C ALA A 66 -13.22 60.28 -48.77
N GLY A 67 -13.22 60.46 -50.09
CA GLY A 67 -14.08 59.71 -51.01
C GLY A 67 -15.51 60.27 -51.10
N THR A 68 -16.36 59.69 -51.97
CA THR A 68 -17.72 60.17 -52.25
C THR A 68 -18.78 59.29 -51.58
N GLY A 69 -19.82 59.88 -50.98
CA GLY A 69 -21.01 59.17 -50.50
C GLY A 69 -21.22 59.15 -48.97
N SER A 70 -22.44 58.83 -48.55
CA SER A 70 -22.93 58.92 -47.16
C SER A 70 -22.36 57.89 -46.17
N GLY A 71 -21.44 57.02 -46.62
CA GLY A 71 -20.84 55.95 -45.81
C GLY A 71 -19.49 56.29 -45.18
N ASN A 72 -18.84 57.40 -45.54
CA ASN A 72 -17.58 57.81 -44.91
C ASN A 72 -17.86 58.65 -43.63
N PRO A 73 -17.29 58.28 -42.46
CA PRO A 73 -17.59 58.96 -41.19
C PRO A 73 -17.01 60.38 -41.07
N PHE A 74 -16.06 60.75 -41.91
CA PHE A 74 -15.41 62.06 -41.95
C PHE A 74 -16.01 62.98 -43.03
N GLN A 75 -16.64 62.44 -44.07
CA GLN A 75 -17.24 63.24 -45.14
C GLN A 75 -18.43 64.05 -44.60
N ARG A 76 -18.59 65.30 -45.07
CA ARG A 76 -19.66 66.22 -44.65
C ARG A 76 -20.30 66.88 -45.87
N ASP A 77 -21.59 67.18 -45.76
CA ASP A 77 -22.19 68.27 -46.54
C ASP A 77 -22.13 69.54 -45.69
N VAL A 78 -22.14 70.70 -46.35
CA VAL A 78 -22.26 71.99 -45.67
C VAL A 78 -23.48 72.72 -46.18
N ILE A 79 -24.29 73.21 -45.25
CA ILE A 79 -25.36 74.16 -45.53
C ILE A 79 -24.87 75.54 -45.15
N ILE A 80 -24.78 76.42 -46.14
CA ILE A 80 -24.39 77.81 -45.96
C ILE A 80 -25.64 78.66 -45.98
N THR A 81 -25.86 79.46 -44.94
CA THR A 81 -27.01 80.38 -44.83
C THR A 81 -26.50 81.81 -44.73
N LEU A 82 -27.09 82.72 -45.52
CA LEU A 82 -26.92 84.15 -45.33
C LEU A 82 -27.74 84.59 -44.11
N THR A 83 -27.11 84.73 -42.95
CA THR A 83 -27.78 84.94 -41.67
C THR A 83 -27.97 86.40 -41.31
N ARG A 84 -27.09 87.27 -41.79
CA ARG A 84 -27.23 88.73 -41.64
C ARG A 84 -26.76 89.45 -42.89
N LEU A 85 -27.45 90.53 -43.18
CA LEU A 85 -27.14 91.44 -44.27
C LEU A 85 -27.37 92.85 -43.74
N ASN A 86 -26.28 93.57 -43.48
CA ASN A 86 -26.32 94.93 -42.95
C ASN A 86 -25.83 95.89 -44.02
N ASP A 87 -26.73 96.74 -44.52
CA ASP A 87 -26.43 97.74 -45.55
C ASP A 87 -25.66 97.17 -46.75
N ALA A 88 -25.92 95.93 -47.14
CA ALA A 88 -25.25 95.26 -48.26
C ALA A 88 -26.25 94.45 -49.09
N THR A 89 -25.86 94.06 -50.31
CA THR A 89 -26.63 93.17 -51.20
C THR A 89 -25.73 92.07 -51.76
N LEU A 90 -26.29 90.93 -52.16
CA LEU A 90 -25.54 89.89 -52.89
C LEU A 90 -25.93 89.93 -54.37
N THR A 91 -24.93 89.81 -55.26
CA THR A 91 -25.14 89.94 -56.71
C THR A 91 -24.82 88.67 -57.52
N ASN A 92 -24.27 87.62 -56.91
CA ASN A 92 -24.04 86.31 -57.54
C ASN A 92 -24.23 85.12 -56.56
N VAL A 93 -24.26 83.91 -57.11
CA VAL A 93 -24.33 82.66 -56.33
C VAL A 93 -23.09 82.47 -55.43
N PHE A 94 -23.24 81.68 -54.36
CA PHE A 94 -22.24 81.57 -53.29
C PHE A 94 -20.88 80.99 -53.74
N ASP A 95 -20.90 80.15 -54.77
CA ASP A 95 -19.73 79.59 -55.45
C ASP A 95 -19.63 80.18 -56.87
N ASN A 96 -19.02 81.35 -56.99
CA ASN A 96 -18.77 81.94 -58.29
C ASN A 96 -17.74 81.08 -59.06
N ALA A 97 -18.12 80.49 -60.19
CA ALA A 97 -17.27 79.55 -60.92
C ALA A 97 -16.03 80.17 -61.60
N THR A 98 -15.92 81.50 -61.66
CA THR A 98 -14.81 82.20 -62.33
C THR A 98 -14.40 83.51 -61.62
N PRO A 99 -13.87 83.47 -60.38
CA PRO A 99 -13.18 84.62 -59.80
C PRO A 99 -11.97 84.99 -60.68
N ILE A 100 -11.87 86.25 -61.11
CA ILE A 100 -10.65 86.75 -61.77
C ILE A 100 -9.57 86.87 -60.68
N LEU A 101 -8.52 86.05 -60.78
CA LEU A 101 -7.39 86.03 -59.86
C LEU A 101 -6.17 86.70 -60.52
N SER A 102 -5.48 87.60 -59.81
CA SER A 102 -4.15 88.07 -60.22
C SER A 102 -3.08 87.18 -59.55
N ALA A 103 -2.38 86.35 -60.35
CA ALA A 103 -1.29 85.46 -59.88
C ALA A 103 -0.14 86.27 -59.24
N THR A 104 0.73 85.82 -58.32
CA THR A 104 1.29 84.53 -57.84
C THR A 104 1.48 84.61 -56.30
N PRO A 105 1.50 83.50 -55.52
CA PRO A 105 1.55 82.08 -55.91
C PRO A 105 0.22 81.51 -56.41
N VAL A 106 0.26 80.33 -57.04
CA VAL A 106 -0.95 79.59 -57.45
C VAL A 106 -1.49 78.85 -56.23
N PRO A 107 -2.75 79.10 -55.81
CA PRO A 107 -3.39 78.35 -54.71
C PRO A 107 -3.56 76.87 -55.05
N ALA A 108 -3.59 75.98 -54.05
CA ALA A 108 -3.89 74.56 -54.26
C ALA A 108 -5.37 74.33 -54.67
N ALA A 109 -6.28 75.21 -54.25
CA ALA A 109 -7.67 75.22 -54.71
C ALA A 109 -7.79 75.74 -56.16
N SER A 110 -8.53 75.03 -57.01
CA SER A 110 -8.93 75.56 -58.33
C SER A 110 -10.00 76.65 -58.20
N GLN A 111 -10.10 77.54 -59.20
CA GLN A 111 -11.04 78.68 -59.18
C GLN A 111 -12.50 78.31 -58.84
N ALA A 112 -12.95 77.11 -59.22
CA ALA A 112 -14.31 76.61 -58.96
C ALA A 112 -14.52 76.02 -57.56
N GLN A 113 -13.46 75.89 -56.74
CA GLN A 113 -13.50 75.31 -55.38
C GLN A 113 -13.53 76.36 -54.26
N PHE A 114 -13.36 77.64 -54.59
CA PHE A 114 -13.41 78.74 -53.64
C PHE A 114 -14.84 79.01 -53.14
N PHE A 115 -14.95 79.39 -51.87
CA PHE A 115 -16.15 80.04 -51.38
C PHE A 115 -16.07 81.55 -51.67
N ALA A 116 -16.94 82.06 -52.54
CA ALA A 116 -16.74 83.35 -53.20
C ALA A 116 -18.02 84.19 -53.50
N PRO A 117 -18.95 84.41 -52.55
CA PRO A 117 -20.11 85.28 -52.79
C PRO A 117 -19.70 86.75 -52.97
N THR A 118 -20.26 87.42 -53.97
CA THR A 118 -20.13 88.86 -54.21
C THR A 118 -21.09 89.60 -53.31
N VAL A 119 -20.57 90.03 -52.17
CA VAL A 119 -21.21 90.97 -51.26
C VAL A 119 -20.89 92.38 -51.78
N THR A 120 -21.93 93.16 -52.08
CA THR A 120 -21.82 94.55 -52.53
C THR A 120 -22.35 95.47 -51.42
N PRO A 121 -21.48 96.26 -50.77
CA PRO A 121 -21.90 97.16 -49.70
C PRO A 121 -22.68 98.38 -50.23
N THR A 122 -23.44 99.07 -49.36
CA THR A 122 -24.17 100.31 -49.72
C THR A 122 -23.20 101.49 -49.66
N GLN A 123 -22.69 101.88 -50.83
CA GLN A 123 -21.49 102.72 -50.91
C GLN A 123 -21.76 104.23 -50.81
N ASN A 124 -22.99 104.70 -51.06
CA ASN A 124 -23.27 106.13 -51.24
C ASN A 124 -23.42 106.94 -49.94
N GLU A 125 -23.28 106.30 -48.77
CA GLU A 125 -23.43 106.93 -47.46
C GLU A 125 -22.12 106.84 -46.67
N ALA A 126 -21.65 107.98 -46.16
CA ALA A 126 -20.41 108.07 -45.40
C ALA A 126 -20.51 107.42 -44.02
N GLY A 127 -19.44 106.74 -43.58
CA GLY A 127 -19.32 106.18 -42.23
C GLY A 127 -20.13 104.92 -41.98
N LEU A 128 -20.77 104.34 -43.01
CA LEU A 128 -21.47 103.08 -42.90
C LEU A 128 -20.50 101.89 -42.90
N THR A 129 -20.83 100.89 -42.08
CA THR A 129 -20.19 99.58 -42.10
C THR A 129 -21.15 98.58 -42.70
N SER A 130 -20.87 98.16 -43.92
CA SER A 130 -21.74 97.30 -44.71
C SER A 130 -21.14 95.90 -44.80
N TRP A 131 -21.88 94.85 -44.46
CA TRP A 131 -21.32 93.51 -44.32
C TRP A 131 -22.37 92.40 -44.42
N ALA A 132 -21.87 91.19 -44.63
CA ALA A 132 -22.67 89.97 -44.64
C ALA A 132 -22.10 88.91 -43.69
N GLU A 133 -22.99 88.12 -43.11
CA GLU A 133 -22.64 86.96 -42.29
C GLU A 133 -23.07 85.69 -43.00
N PHE A 134 -22.12 84.79 -43.20
CA PHE A 134 -22.38 83.45 -43.70
C PHE A 134 -22.15 82.44 -42.58
N THR A 135 -23.19 81.71 -42.25
CA THR A 135 -23.11 80.61 -41.28
C THR A 135 -23.00 79.29 -42.02
N PHE A 136 -21.96 78.51 -41.68
CA PHE A 136 -21.63 77.22 -42.26
C PHE A 136 -21.99 76.13 -41.27
N ASP A 137 -23.01 75.34 -41.60
CA ASP A 137 -23.48 74.24 -40.77
C ASP A 137 -23.06 72.91 -41.40
N PHE A 138 -22.18 72.18 -40.72
CA PHE A 138 -21.80 70.84 -41.14
C PHE A 138 -22.94 69.86 -40.82
N VAL A 139 -23.33 69.09 -41.83
CA VAL A 139 -24.28 67.99 -41.71
C VAL A 139 -23.70 66.72 -42.32
N SER A 140 -24.23 65.57 -41.93
CA SER A 140 -23.88 64.32 -42.60
C SER A 140 -24.27 64.40 -44.09
N PRO A 141 -23.54 63.74 -45.00
CA PRO A 141 -23.87 63.79 -46.42
C PRO A 141 -25.33 63.37 -46.67
N GLY A 142 -26.11 64.22 -47.34
CA GLY A 142 -27.56 64.06 -47.55
C GLY A 142 -28.47 64.44 -46.38
N GLY A 143 -27.95 64.90 -45.23
CA GLY A 143 -28.72 65.26 -44.03
C GLY A 143 -29.71 66.43 -44.19
N ALA A 144 -30.65 66.61 -43.25
CA ALA A 144 -31.58 67.75 -43.30
C ALA A 144 -30.84 69.09 -43.09
N ALA A 145 -31.31 70.16 -43.73
CA ALA A 145 -30.74 71.49 -43.54
C ALA A 145 -31.17 72.05 -42.17
N PRO A 146 -30.23 72.30 -41.22
CA PRO A 146 -30.56 72.61 -39.82
C PRO A 146 -31.06 74.06 -39.65
N LEU A 147 -31.34 74.53 -38.43
CA LEU A 147 -31.42 75.99 -38.21
C LEU A 147 -30.02 76.59 -38.38
N ALA A 148 -29.91 77.84 -38.82
CA ALA A 148 -28.61 78.46 -39.04
C ALA A 148 -27.79 78.52 -37.73
N GLY A 149 -26.58 77.99 -37.76
CA GLY A 149 -25.67 77.88 -36.62
C GLY A 149 -25.82 76.59 -35.81
N ALA A 150 -26.80 75.74 -36.15
CA ALA A 150 -27.11 74.49 -35.47
C ALA A 150 -26.65 73.26 -36.28
N GLY A 151 -25.46 73.31 -36.88
CA GLY A 151 -24.84 72.17 -37.56
C GLY A 151 -24.89 70.88 -36.73
N THR A 152 -25.34 69.80 -37.36
CA THR A 152 -25.71 68.55 -36.68
C THR A 152 -24.62 67.48 -36.76
N ALA A 153 -23.52 67.73 -37.48
CA ALA A 153 -22.44 66.77 -37.65
C ALA A 153 -21.06 67.43 -37.53
N THR A 154 -20.51 67.47 -36.31
CA THR A 154 -19.14 67.94 -36.03
C THR A 154 -18.12 67.30 -36.95
N LEU A 155 -17.25 68.10 -37.57
CA LEU A 155 -16.09 67.61 -38.31
C LEU A 155 -14.98 67.22 -37.29
N PRO A 156 -14.57 65.94 -37.16
CA PRO A 156 -13.69 65.43 -36.09
C PRO A 156 -12.21 65.79 -36.28
N GLY A 157 -11.85 67.06 -36.18
CA GLY A 157 -10.50 67.50 -36.45
C GLY A 157 -10.41 68.99 -36.76
N SER A 158 -9.24 69.41 -37.22
CA SER A 158 -8.89 70.78 -37.55
C SER A 158 -8.95 70.99 -39.04
N PHE A 159 -9.46 72.12 -39.51
CA PHE A 159 -9.31 72.52 -40.90
C PHE A 159 -8.88 73.98 -40.95
N TRP A 160 -8.27 74.37 -42.06
CA TRP A 160 -7.80 75.73 -42.27
C TRP A 160 -8.81 76.50 -43.12
N VAL A 161 -8.91 77.80 -42.87
CA VAL A 161 -9.67 78.74 -43.69
C VAL A 161 -8.76 79.92 -43.95
N THR A 162 -8.57 80.29 -45.21
CA THR A 162 -7.66 81.38 -45.59
C THR A 162 -8.36 82.34 -46.53
N SER A 163 -8.32 83.65 -46.24
CA SER A 163 -8.79 84.70 -47.15
C SER A 163 -7.73 85.06 -48.20
N PHE A 164 -8.15 85.40 -49.41
CA PHE A 164 -7.27 85.59 -50.58
C PHE A 164 -7.37 86.96 -51.25
N ASP A 165 -7.98 87.95 -50.60
CA ASP A 165 -8.11 89.34 -51.09
C ASP A 165 -8.85 90.16 -50.04
N THR A 166 -8.21 90.46 -48.90
CA THR A 166 -8.82 91.35 -47.91
C THR A 166 -8.17 92.72 -48.05
N ASP A 167 -8.51 93.46 -49.11
CA ASP A 167 -7.81 94.69 -49.46
C ASP A 167 -8.72 95.94 -49.40
N GLY A 168 -8.53 96.94 -50.24
CA GLY A 168 -9.32 98.17 -50.20
C GLY A 168 -9.37 98.80 -51.58
N ASP A 169 -10.53 99.39 -51.93
CA ASP A 169 -10.65 100.10 -53.19
C ASP A 169 -9.93 101.45 -53.17
N SER A 170 -9.71 102.05 -54.34
CA SER A 170 -9.03 103.34 -54.52
C SER A 170 -9.69 104.55 -53.82
N GLY A 171 -10.81 104.35 -53.13
CA GLY A 171 -11.53 105.34 -52.33
C GLY A 171 -11.28 105.22 -50.83
N THR A 172 -12.27 105.65 -50.06
CA THR A 172 -12.25 105.60 -48.58
C THR A 172 -12.78 104.27 -48.03
N LEU A 173 -12.90 103.22 -48.86
CA LEU A 173 -13.41 101.92 -48.48
C LEU A 173 -12.32 101.00 -47.95
N ARG A 174 -12.59 100.27 -46.88
CA ARG A 174 -11.67 99.28 -46.32
C ARG A 174 -12.37 97.95 -46.10
N GLU A 175 -11.91 96.91 -46.76
CA GLU A 175 -12.46 95.56 -46.62
C GLU A 175 -11.91 94.90 -45.36
N PHE A 176 -12.70 94.00 -44.82
CA PHE A 176 -12.33 93.23 -43.65
C PHE A 176 -12.86 91.81 -43.73
N VAL A 177 -12.14 90.91 -43.08
CA VAL A 177 -12.54 89.55 -42.76
C VAL A 177 -12.57 89.37 -41.26
N GLU A 178 -13.56 88.65 -40.77
CA GLU A 178 -13.73 88.33 -39.38
C GLU A 178 -14.08 86.86 -39.19
N PHE A 179 -13.25 86.19 -38.37
CA PHE A 179 -13.44 84.80 -37.98
C PHE A 179 -14.11 84.74 -36.61
N VAL A 180 -15.34 84.24 -36.56
CA VAL A 180 -16.16 84.26 -35.35
C VAL A 180 -16.12 82.91 -34.65
N GLY A 181 -16.05 82.92 -33.31
CA GLY A 181 -16.16 81.72 -32.48
C GLY A 181 -14.88 80.87 -32.34
N ILE A 182 -13.71 81.49 -32.55
CA ILE A 182 -12.38 80.88 -32.34
C ILE A 182 -11.44 81.81 -31.54
N PRO A 183 -10.46 81.27 -30.80
CA PRO A 183 -9.44 82.07 -30.10
C PRO A 183 -8.49 82.78 -31.08
N ALA A 184 -7.98 83.96 -30.69
CA ALA A 184 -7.00 84.71 -31.47
C ALA A 184 -5.66 83.97 -31.71
N ALA A 185 -5.35 82.95 -30.89
CA ALA A 185 -4.15 82.14 -31.06
C ALA A 185 -4.26 81.10 -32.19
N ASP A 186 -5.48 80.85 -32.68
CA ASP A 186 -5.76 79.93 -33.79
C ASP A 186 -5.97 80.68 -35.11
N THR A 187 -5.70 81.98 -35.13
CA THR A 187 -5.72 82.84 -36.31
C THR A 187 -4.34 83.47 -36.48
N ASP A 188 -3.90 83.67 -37.71
CA ASP A 188 -2.65 84.39 -37.97
C ASP A 188 -2.69 85.12 -39.31
N LEU A 189 -1.81 86.12 -39.44
CA LEU A 189 -1.55 86.83 -40.69
C LEU A 189 -0.30 86.25 -41.35
N SER A 190 -0.17 86.43 -42.66
CA SER A 190 1.10 86.09 -43.30
C SER A 190 2.25 86.97 -42.80
N SER A 191 3.48 86.47 -42.94
CA SER A 191 4.67 87.26 -42.66
C SER A 191 4.76 88.46 -43.61
N GLY A 192 4.87 89.68 -43.07
CA GLY A 192 4.97 90.91 -43.88
C GLY A 192 3.63 91.41 -44.44
N THR A 193 2.52 91.01 -43.82
CA THR A 193 1.15 91.35 -44.20
C THR A 193 0.86 92.85 -44.34
N ALA A 194 -0.05 93.19 -45.25
CA ALA A 194 -0.66 94.53 -45.40
C ALA A 194 -1.96 94.69 -44.57
N LEU A 195 -2.32 93.69 -43.77
CA LEU A 195 -3.51 93.69 -42.93
C LEU A 195 -3.20 94.13 -41.50
N SER A 196 -4.21 94.65 -40.82
CA SER A 196 -4.13 95.03 -39.41
C SER A 196 -5.34 94.49 -38.65
N SER A 197 -5.19 94.20 -37.37
CA SER A 197 -6.32 93.85 -36.53
C SER A 197 -7.25 95.06 -36.37
N SER A 198 -8.56 94.81 -36.38
CA SER A 198 -9.58 95.85 -36.25
C SER A 198 -10.69 95.41 -35.29
N THR A 199 -11.55 96.35 -34.88
CA THR A 199 -12.66 96.05 -33.97
C THR A 199 -13.72 95.22 -34.70
N ALA A 200 -13.96 94.01 -34.25
CA ALA A 200 -14.97 93.11 -34.81
C ALA A 200 -16.38 93.74 -34.91
N VAL A 201 -17.11 93.42 -35.98
CA VAL A 201 -18.51 93.81 -36.17
C VAL A 201 -19.49 92.76 -35.63
N ASP A 202 -19.06 91.51 -35.46
CA ASP A 202 -19.85 90.41 -34.90
C ASP A 202 -19.13 89.65 -33.76
N GLY A 203 -18.20 90.32 -33.08
CA GLY A 203 -17.52 89.82 -31.88
C GLY A 203 -16.47 88.72 -32.10
N GLY A 204 -16.01 88.51 -33.34
CA GLY A 204 -14.93 87.59 -33.70
C GLY A 204 -13.52 88.22 -33.66
N VAL A 205 -12.58 87.56 -34.35
CA VAL A 205 -11.23 88.09 -34.61
C VAL A 205 -11.21 88.67 -36.02
N GLN A 206 -11.12 90.00 -36.12
CA GLN A 206 -11.20 90.73 -37.38
C GLN A 206 -9.84 91.25 -37.85
N TYR A 207 -9.58 91.08 -39.14
CA TYR A 207 -8.47 91.67 -39.86
C TYR A 207 -9.00 92.55 -40.99
N GLN A 208 -8.39 93.72 -41.15
CA GLN A 208 -8.83 94.76 -42.07
C GLN A 208 -7.63 95.28 -42.89
N SER A 209 -7.87 95.65 -44.14
CA SER A 209 -6.86 96.28 -44.97
C SER A 209 -6.37 97.63 -44.40
N SER A 210 -5.05 97.76 -44.31
CA SER A 210 -4.41 99.01 -43.88
C SER A 210 -4.19 100.01 -45.04
N THR A 211 -4.25 99.56 -46.30
CA THR A 211 -3.91 100.32 -47.52
C THR A 211 -5.08 100.44 -48.51
N ASN A 212 -5.05 101.44 -49.41
CA ASN A 212 -6.16 101.84 -50.30
C ASN A 212 -5.90 101.56 -51.80
N VAL A 213 -5.26 100.43 -52.13
CA VAL A 213 -4.91 100.10 -53.52
C VAL A 213 -4.98 98.59 -53.75
N GLN A 214 -5.98 98.11 -54.48
CA GLN A 214 -5.84 97.33 -55.72
C GLN A 214 -7.22 97.09 -56.37
N GLY A 215 -7.23 96.49 -57.56
CA GLY A 215 -8.41 95.92 -58.21
C GLY A 215 -8.05 94.51 -58.70
N ASP A 216 -9.06 93.63 -58.78
CA ASP A 216 -8.99 92.17 -58.93
C ASP A 216 -8.43 91.41 -57.70
N ILE A 217 -8.72 90.10 -57.58
CA ILE A 217 -8.43 89.29 -56.39
C ILE A 217 -6.96 88.87 -56.30
N SER A 218 -6.25 89.32 -55.27
CA SER A 218 -4.80 89.14 -55.10
C SER A 218 -4.39 87.86 -54.35
N THR A 219 -3.79 86.88 -55.04
CA THR A 219 -3.34 85.62 -54.37
C THR A 219 -2.05 85.75 -53.56
N SER A 220 -1.49 86.96 -53.44
CA SER A 220 -0.26 87.23 -52.70
C SER A 220 -0.43 86.99 -51.20
N ASP A 221 0.56 86.37 -50.57
CA ASP A 221 0.49 86.01 -49.16
C ASP A 221 0.25 87.23 -48.25
N VAL A 222 0.76 88.42 -48.60
CA VAL A 222 0.64 89.62 -47.74
C VAL A 222 -0.81 90.10 -47.52
N HIS A 223 -1.76 89.64 -48.33
CA HIS A 223 -3.19 89.99 -48.22
C HIS A 223 -4.04 88.86 -47.62
N LYS A 224 -3.40 87.82 -47.04
CA LYS A 224 -4.07 86.67 -46.44
C LYS A 224 -4.17 86.76 -44.93
N ALA A 225 -5.29 86.28 -44.42
CA ALA A 225 -5.46 85.89 -43.02
C ALA A 225 -5.95 84.44 -42.99
N SER A 226 -5.37 83.61 -42.12
CA SER A 226 -5.79 82.22 -41.93
C SER A 226 -6.30 81.97 -40.52
N ALA A 227 -7.19 80.99 -40.40
CA ALA A 227 -7.73 80.49 -39.16
C ALA A 227 -7.74 78.95 -39.13
N VAL A 228 -7.53 78.36 -37.96
CA VAL A 228 -7.66 76.93 -37.72
C VAL A 228 -8.93 76.67 -36.91
N PHE A 229 -9.84 75.87 -37.47
CA PHE A 229 -11.08 75.49 -36.81
C PHE A 229 -11.02 74.04 -36.39
N SER A 230 -11.00 73.81 -35.08
CA SER A 230 -10.92 72.48 -34.49
C SER A 230 -12.27 72.00 -33.96
N ASN A 231 -12.67 70.80 -34.36
CA ASN A 231 -13.85 70.08 -33.88
C ASN A 231 -15.14 70.90 -33.96
N LYS A 232 -15.38 71.59 -35.09
CA LYS A 232 -16.54 72.45 -35.29
C LYS A 232 -17.70 71.72 -35.98
N SER A 233 -18.91 71.89 -35.46
CA SER A 233 -20.16 71.51 -36.14
C SER A 233 -20.79 72.67 -36.91
N SER A 234 -20.52 73.90 -36.48
CA SER A 234 -20.80 75.11 -37.24
C SER A 234 -19.69 76.14 -37.03
N PHE A 235 -19.50 76.99 -38.03
CA PHE A 235 -18.64 78.16 -37.94
C PHE A 235 -19.23 79.30 -38.77
N LYS A 236 -18.75 80.52 -38.54
CA LYS A 236 -19.22 81.71 -39.25
C LYS A 236 -18.06 82.46 -39.86
N LEU A 237 -18.29 82.96 -41.06
CA LEU A 237 -17.41 83.91 -41.73
C LEU A 237 -18.19 85.20 -41.91
N VAL A 238 -17.60 86.29 -41.42
CA VAL A 238 -18.11 87.64 -41.60
C VAL A 238 -17.12 88.40 -42.45
N TYR A 239 -17.61 89.03 -43.51
CA TYR A 239 -16.78 89.89 -44.32
C TYR A 239 -17.62 91.01 -44.91
N GLY A 240 -16.97 92.15 -45.13
CA GLY A 240 -17.64 93.39 -45.41
C GLY A 240 -16.65 94.50 -45.68
N ALA A 241 -17.19 95.71 -45.72
CA ALA A 241 -16.39 96.91 -45.90
C ALA A 241 -16.88 98.06 -45.02
N ARG A 242 -15.94 98.94 -44.66
CA ARG A 242 -16.24 100.22 -44.01
C ARG A 242 -16.04 101.34 -45.01
N THR A 243 -17.07 102.16 -45.19
CA THR A 243 -16.96 103.42 -45.94
C THR A 243 -16.39 104.49 -45.00
N GLY A 244 -15.36 105.21 -45.44
CA GLY A 244 -14.82 106.34 -44.68
C GLY A 244 -15.76 107.55 -44.65
N THR A 245 -15.22 108.73 -44.33
CA THR A 245 -15.98 109.97 -44.07
C THR A 245 -16.74 110.55 -45.26
N SER A 246 -16.68 109.91 -46.43
CA SER A 246 -17.37 110.29 -47.67
C SER A 246 -17.80 109.01 -48.41
N GLY A 247 -19.06 108.92 -48.86
CA GLY A 247 -19.54 107.77 -49.66
C GLY A 247 -18.83 107.65 -51.01
N THR A 248 -18.76 106.44 -51.58
CA THR A 248 -18.12 106.13 -52.88
C THR A 248 -19.16 105.58 -53.87
N SER A 249 -18.92 105.69 -55.18
CA SER A 249 -19.83 105.19 -56.23
C SER A 249 -19.28 103.98 -57.01
N ALA A 250 -18.15 103.41 -56.58
CA ALA A 250 -17.52 102.26 -57.22
C ALA A 250 -17.98 100.96 -56.53
N GLY A 251 -18.67 100.09 -57.28
CA GLY A 251 -19.15 98.79 -56.80
C GLY A 251 -18.17 97.67 -57.16
N GLY A 252 -17.63 96.97 -56.17
CA GLY A 252 -16.70 95.85 -56.32
C GLY A 252 -16.98 94.71 -55.34
N ARG A 253 -16.41 93.53 -55.62
CA ARG A 253 -16.48 92.30 -54.81
C ARG A 253 -15.42 92.32 -53.70
N LEU A 254 -15.75 91.85 -52.50
CA LEU A 254 -14.96 92.09 -51.28
C LEU A 254 -13.88 91.06 -50.90
N THR A 255 -14.04 89.75 -51.10
CA THR A 255 -12.98 88.74 -50.77
C THR A 255 -13.35 87.33 -51.25
N VAL A 256 -12.42 86.36 -51.19
CA VAL A 256 -12.66 84.91 -51.39
C VAL A 256 -11.89 84.04 -50.40
N PHE A 257 -12.36 82.81 -50.17
CA PHE A 257 -11.79 81.88 -49.18
C PHE A 257 -11.40 80.52 -49.76
N ASP A 258 -10.22 80.01 -49.37
CA ASP A 258 -9.82 78.60 -49.51
C ASP A 258 -9.78 77.86 -48.18
N PHE A 259 -9.69 76.53 -48.27
CA PHE A 259 -9.74 75.64 -47.13
C PHE A 259 -8.70 74.51 -47.21
N PHE A 260 -7.58 74.76 -47.90
CA PHE A 260 -6.49 73.79 -48.06
C PHE A 260 -5.33 74.11 -47.12
N LYS A 261 -4.81 73.08 -46.45
CA LYS A 261 -3.72 73.19 -45.47
C LYS A 261 -2.41 73.77 -46.03
N PRO A 262 -1.93 73.40 -47.23
CA PRO A 262 -0.67 73.94 -47.75
C PRO A 262 -0.72 75.45 -48.03
N ASP A 263 -1.92 75.98 -48.22
CA ASP A 263 -2.16 77.40 -48.47
C ASP A 263 -2.27 78.21 -47.17
N ALA A 264 -2.17 77.55 -46.00
CA ALA A 264 -2.30 78.16 -44.69
C ALA A 264 -0.98 78.70 -44.14
N VAL A 265 -1.04 79.84 -43.45
CA VAL A 265 0.13 80.49 -42.84
C VAL A 265 0.51 80.00 -41.43
N VAL A 266 -0.13 78.93 -40.91
CA VAL A 266 0.09 78.35 -39.56
C VAL A 266 0.79 76.95 -39.61
N LEU A 267 1.92 76.71 -38.90
CA LEU A 267 2.76 75.47 -38.95
C LEU A 267 3.05 74.80 -37.56
N ARG A 268 3.01 73.44 -37.40
CA ARG A 268 3.37 72.68 -36.14
C ARG A 268 3.87 71.22 -36.34
N SER A 269 4.69 70.69 -35.40
CA SER A 269 5.17 69.26 -35.31
C SER A 269 4.29 68.38 -34.39
N ALA A 270 4.20 67.07 -34.62
CA ALA A 270 3.44 66.11 -33.78
C ALA A 270 4.15 64.74 -33.74
N VAL A 271 4.55 64.26 -32.56
CA VAL A 271 5.38 63.05 -32.38
C VAL A 271 4.82 62.16 -31.29
N ASP A 272 4.68 60.87 -31.59
CA ASP A 272 4.19 59.83 -30.68
C ASP A 272 5.16 58.63 -30.67
N GLY A 273 5.23 57.88 -29.57
CA GLY A 273 6.08 56.70 -29.46
C GLY A 273 5.43 55.51 -28.77
N TYR A 274 5.95 54.30 -29.00
CA TYR A 274 5.54 53.10 -28.27
C TYR A 274 6.72 52.17 -27.94
N LYS A 275 6.57 51.34 -26.90
CA LYS A 275 7.56 50.33 -26.49
C LYS A 275 6.93 48.97 -26.24
N SER A 276 7.61 47.93 -26.71
CA SER A 276 7.23 46.55 -26.48
C SER A 276 8.42 45.71 -26.03
N VAL A 277 8.14 44.53 -25.50
CA VAL A 277 9.13 43.53 -25.09
C VAL A 277 8.73 42.16 -25.59
N LYS A 278 9.71 41.38 -26.02
CA LYS A 278 9.51 40.03 -26.54
C LYS A 278 10.53 39.07 -25.93
N LEU A 279 10.07 37.88 -25.51
CA LEU A 279 10.93 36.73 -25.29
C LEU A 279 11.47 36.25 -26.64
N THR A 280 12.73 36.55 -26.91
CA THR A 280 13.38 36.27 -28.19
C THR A 280 14.17 34.97 -28.20
N THR A 281 14.72 34.58 -27.06
CA THR A 281 15.33 33.27 -26.86
C THR A 281 14.86 32.77 -25.50
N ASP A 282 14.09 31.70 -25.51
CA ASP A 282 13.72 30.91 -24.35
C ASP A 282 14.81 29.84 -24.17
N ALA A 283 15.75 30.09 -23.26
CA ALA A 283 16.95 29.29 -23.11
C ALA A 283 16.67 27.94 -22.43
N ASP A 284 15.64 27.89 -21.58
CA ASP A 284 15.24 26.70 -20.83
C ASP A 284 13.97 26.03 -21.36
N THR A 285 13.34 26.59 -22.39
CA THR A 285 12.13 26.11 -23.05
C THR A 285 10.89 26.08 -22.13
N SER A 286 10.89 26.88 -21.05
CA SER A 286 9.80 26.93 -20.08
C SER A 286 8.52 27.60 -20.62
N GLY A 287 8.62 28.34 -21.73
CA GLY A 287 7.52 29.13 -22.28
C GLY A 287 7.15 30.37 -21.44
N THR A 288 7.92 30.66 -20.40
CA THR A 288 7.81 31.84 -19.54
C THR A 288 9.16 32.53 -19.46
N VAL A 289 9.19 33.81 -19.07
CA VAL A 289 10.47 34.50 -18.95
C VAL A 289 11.16 34.11 -17.64
N THR A 290 12.36 33.53 -17.72
CA THR A 290 13.19 33.11 -16.58
C THR A 290 14.59 33.74 -16.66
N ALA A 291 15.43 33.47 -15.66
CA ALA A 291 16.82 33.91 -15.70
C ALA A 291 17.63 33.10 -16.73
N GLY A 292 18.40 33.79 -17.57
CA GLY A 292 19.13 33.21 -18.70
C GLY A 292 18.45 33.44 -20.06
N ASP A 293 17.17 33.78 -20.06
CA ASP A 293 16.43 34.12 -21.28
C ASP A 293 16.87 35.43 -21.91
N THR A 294 16.66 35.55 -23.23
CA THR A 294 16.90 36.80 -23.95
C THR A 294 15.59 37.53 -24.21
N LEU A 295 15.45 38.72 -23.62
CA LEU A 295 14.39 39.67 -23.92
C LEU A 295 14.87 40.71 -24.93
N THR A 296 14.03 41.08 -25.90
CA THR A 296 14.29 42.22 -26.78
C THR A 296 13.26 43.30 -26.52
N TRP A 297 13.73 44.47 -26.08
CA TRP A 297 12.93 45.69 -25.94
C TRP A 297 12.93 46.45 -27.27
N THR A 298 11.76 46.80 -27.81
CA THR A 298 11.63 47.55 -29.06
C THR A 298 10.94 48.87 -28.77
N ILE A 299 11.54 49.97 -29.19
CA ILE A 299 11.06 51.35 -28.98
C ILE A 299 10.87 51.97 -30.37
N THR A 300 9.72 52.59 -30.64
CA THR A 300 9.43 53.24 -31.92
C THR A 300 8.86 54.62 -31.69
N TYR A 301 9.30 55.61 -32.47
CA TYR A 301 8.73 56.97 -32.50
C TYR A 301 8.41 57.38 -33.93
N VAL A 302 7.34 58.15 -34.11
CA VAL A 302 6.82 58.60 -35.42
C VAL A 302 6.41 60.06 -35.36
N ASN A 303 6.73 60.85 -36.40
CA ASN A 303 6.30 62.24 -36.55
C ASN A 303 5.21 62.38 -37.63
N THR A 304 4.03 62.86 -37.26
CA THR A 304 2.85 63.05 -38.14
C THR A 304 2.56 64.52 -38.46
N GLY A 305 3.34 65.47 -37.95
CA GLY A 305 3.19 66.91 -38.18
C GLY A 305 3.75 67.43 -39.50
N ASN A 306 3.42 68.69 -39.88
CA ASN A 306 3.94 69.35 -41.08
C ASN A 306 5.25 70.15 -40.85
N ALA A 307 5.88 69.93 -39.69
CA ALA A 307 7.23 70.41 -39.38
C ALA A 307 8.10 69.24 -38.88
N ALA A 308 9.36 69.20 -39.32
CA ALA A 308 10.33 68.20 -38.87
C ALA A 308 10.75 68.48 -37.41
N VAL A 309 11.01 67.43 -36.63
CA VAL A 309 11.59 67.59 -35.29
C VAL A 309 13.10 67.49 -35.41
N SER A 310 13.75 68.64 -35.25
CA SER A 310 15.20 68.71 -35.11
C SER A 310 15.60 68.31 -33.69
N ASN A 311 16.84 67.86 -33.56
CA ASN A 311 17.44 67.44 -32.31
C ASN A 311 16.79 66.24 -31.58
N PHE A 312 16.14 65.34 -32.32
CA PHE A 312 15.48 64.17 -31.77
C PHE A 312 16.48 63.18 -31.16
N GLN A 313 16.24 62.78 -29.91
CA GLN A 313 17.06 61.83 -29.16
C GLN A 313 16.15 60.85 -28.39
N ILE A 314 16.56 59.58 -28.28
CA ILE A 314 15.90 58.58 -27.44
C ILE A 314 16.86 58.20 -26.32
N THR A 315 16.39 58.22 -25.09
CA THR A 315 17.12 57.75 -23.91
C THR A 315 16.40 56.55 -23.28
N ASP A 316 17.18 55.58 -22.83
CA ASP A 316 16.65 54.38 -22.19
C ASP A 316 17.66 53.88 -21.15
N ALA A 317 17.16 53.61 -19.94
CA ALA A 317 17.94 53.02 -18.87
C ALA A 317 17.43 51.60 -18.64
N LEU A 318 18.25 50.61 -19.01
CA LEU A 318 17.91 49.20 -18.82
C LEU A 318 17.74 48.90 -17.31
N PRO A 319 16.78 48.03 -16.95
CA PRO A 319 16.56 47.67 -15.57
C PRO A 319 17.77 46.96 -14.97
N SER A 320 17.93 47.04 -13.64
CA SER A 320 18.90 46.19 -12.94
C SER A 320 18.62 44.71 -13.18
N ASN A 321 19.66 43.87 -13.06
CA ASN A 321 19.58 42.42 -13.24
C ASN A 321 19.30 41.95 -14.68
N VAL A 322 19.71 42.73 -15.68
CA VAL A 322 19.91 42.25 -17.05
C VAL A 322 21.36 42.43 -17.46
N THR A 323 21.87 41.58 -18.34
CA THR A 323 23.15 41.79 -19.01
C THR A 323 22.89 42.25 -20.45
N PHE A 324 23.67 43.23 -20.88
CA PHE A 324 23.56 43.85 -22.19
C PHE A 324 24.94 43.91 -22.82
N THR A 325 25.04 43.53 -24.09
CA THR A 325 26.28 43.67 -24.86
C THR A 325 26.34 45.08 -25.43
N THR A 326 27.34 45.87 -25.04
CA THR A 326 27.53 47.26 -25.50
C THR A 326 27.41 47.37 -27.03
N GLY A 327 26.58 48.30 -27.51
CA GLY A 327 26.39 48.54 -28.95
C GLY A 327 25.54 47.52 -29.70
N SER A 328 24.93 46.54 -29.02
CA SER A 328 24.09 45.49 -29.63
C SER A 328 22.69 45.96 -30.04
N GLN A 329 22.30 47.19 -29.69
CA GLN A 329 21.04 47.74 -30.14
C GLN A 329 21.02 47.99 -31.65
N VAL A 330 19.85 47.79 -32.26
CA VAL A 330 19.62 47.96 -33.69
C VAL A 330 18.72 49.17 -33.88
N VAL A 331 19.11 50.10 -34.77
CA VAL A 331 18.31 51.28 -35.11
C VAL A 331 17.84 51.19 -36.56
N THR A 332 16.54 51.29 -36.78
CA THR A 332 15.87 51.33 -38.09
C THR A 332 15.21 52.69 -38.28
N ARG A 333 15.24 53.25 -39.50
CA ARG A 333 14.86 54.64 -39.78
C ARG A 333 13.96 54.71 -41.00
N GLY A 334 12.90 55.51 -40.90
CA GLY A 334 12.05 55.91 -42.01
C GLY A 334 12.68 56.99 -42.89
N THR A 335 12.11 57.19 -44.07
CA THR A 335 12.57 58.18 -45.07
C THR A 335 12.60 59.58 -44.47
N GLY A 336 13.70 60.33 -44.64
CA GLY A 336 13.83 61.70 -44.12
C GLY A 336 14.31 61.81 -42.67
N SER A 337 14.46 60.69 -41.94
CA SER A 337 15.04 60.67 -40.60
C SER A 337 16.54 60.34 -40.62
N THR A 338 17.35 61.02 -39.80
CA THR A 338 18.83 60.97 -39.91
C THR A 338 19.57 60.38 -38.70
N ALA A 339 18.92 60.22 -37.54
CA ALA A 339 19.59 59.78 -36.32
C ALA A 339 20.23 58.38 -36.45
N VAL A 340 21.44 58.14 -35.92
CA VAL A 340 22.17 56.86 -36.06
C VAL A 340 22.40 56.21 -34.69
N LYS A 341 22.53 54.88 -34.64
CA LYS A 341 22.82 54.13 -33.41
C LYS A 341 24.11 54.59 -32.72
N ARG A 342 24.09 54.72 -31.39
CA ARG A 342 25.28 54.99 -30.56
C ARG A 342 26.02 53.71 -30.18
N ASN A 343 27.17 53.44 -30.80
CA ASN A 343 27.97 52.25 -30.48
C ASN A 343 28.44 52.17 -29.01
N GLY A 344 28.52 53.30 -28.31
CA GLY A 344 28.92 53.37 -26.89
C GLY A 344 27.76 53.35 -25.89
N TYR A 345 26.54 52.96 -26.30
CA TYR A 345 25.46 52.69 -25.33
C TYR A 345 25.80 51.41 -24.55
N ASP A 346 25.83 51.52 -23.23
CA ASP A 346 26.21 50.47 -22.27
C ASP A 346 25.03 50.00 -21.42
N GLY A 347 23.80 50.36 -21.82
CA GLY A 347 22.57 50.07 -21.08
C GLY A 347 21.98 51.30 -20.37
N SER A 348 22.60 52.47 -20.48
CA SER A 348 22.04 53.72 -19.95
C SER A 348 22.26 54.94 -20.86
N GLY A 349 21.29 55.85 -20.83
CA GLY A 349 21.36 57.15 -21.51
C GLY A 349 20.99 57.09 -22.99
N ASN A 350 21.66 57.92 -23.80
CA ASN A 350 21.31 58.13 -25.21
C ASN A 350 21.51 56.87 -26.06
N LEU A 351 20.46 56.43 -26.77
CA LEU A 351 20.50 55.33 -27.73
C LEU A 351 21.07 55.75 -29.11
N LEU A 352 21.03 57.05 -29.43
CA LEU A 352 21.44 57.61 -30.72
C LEU A 352 22.71 58.49 -30.57
N THR A 353 23.58 58.52 -31.59
CA THR A 353 24.92 59.18 -31.56
C THR A 353 24.88 60.68 -31.35
N ASN A 354 23.82 61.33 -31.83
CA ASN A 354 23.62 62.78 -31.85
C ASN A 354 22.13 63.10 -31.92
N THR A 355 21.78 64.36 -31.69
CA THR A 355 20.42 64.90 -31.81
C THR A 355 20.04 64.96 -33.30
N GLY A 356 19.38 63.91 -33.81
CA GLY A 356 19.09 63.74 -35.24
C GLY A 356 17.79 64.43 -35.67
N VAL A 357 17.38 64.25 -36.93
CA VAL A 357 16.07 64.70 -37.40
C VAL A 357 15.11 63.52 -37.40
N LEU A 358 13.93 63.70 -36.80
CA LEU A 358 12.75 62.89 -37.06
C LEU A 358 11.91 63.62 -38.13
N GLY A 359 12.02 63.16 -39.37
CA GLY A 359 11.44 63.82 -40.55
C GLY A 359 9.91 63.87 -40.49
N THR A 360 9.30 64.81 -41.21
CA THR A 360 7.83 64.85 -41.38
C THR A 360 7.33 63.54 -41.97
N ASN A 361 6.28 62.94 -41.41
CA ASN A 361 5.72 61.64 -41.81
C ASN A 361 6.76 60.50 -41.82
N SER A 362 7.65 60.47 -40.82
CA SER A 362 8.76 59.51 -40.71
C SER A 362 8.85 58.88 -39.32
N SER A 363 9.69 57.84 -39.16
CA SER A 363 9.85 57.09 -37.90
C SER A 363 11.29 56.67 -37.58
N ILE A 364 11.55 56.38 -36.30
CA ILE A 364 12.79 55.78 -35.80
C ILE A 364 12.41 54.63 -34.84
N THR A 365 12.95 53.44 -35.07
CA THR A 365 12.78 52.25 -34.21
C THR A 365 14.12 51.79 -33.66
N VAL A 366 14.19 51.47 -32.36
CA VAL A 366 15.37 50.93 -31.68
C VAL A 366 15.02 49.60 -30.99
N SER A 367 15.74 48.53 -31.30
CA SER A 367 15.62 47.23 -30.62
C SER A 367 16.84 46.93 -29.77
N ILE A 368 16.64 46.52 -28.52
CA ILE A 368 17.67 46.33 -27.49
C ILE A 368 17.56 44.90 -26.92
N PRO A 369 18.42 43.96 -27.35
CA PRO A 369 18.45 42.61 -26.79
C PRO A 369 19.21 42.57 -25.46
N VAL A 370 18.62 41.96 -24.43
CA VAL A 370 19.21 41.79 -23.09
C VAL A 370 19.01 40.36 -22.60
N VAL A 371 19.96 39.84 -21.82
CA VAL A 371 19.82 38.54 -21.14
C VAL A 371 19.41 38.77 -19.69
N VAL A 372 18.38 38.06 -19.22
CA VAL A 372 17.88 38.17 -17.85
C VAL A 372 18.89 37.56 -16.88
N GLY A 373 19.33 38.32 -15.89
CA GLY A 373 20.25 37.86 -14.85
C GLY A 373 19.54 37.09 -13.73
N THR A 374 20.28 36.26 -13.01
CA THR A 374 19.77 35.46 -11.88
C THR A 374 19.21 36.32 -10.73
N GLY A 375 19.69 37.56 -10.58
CA GLY A 375 19.16 38.53 -9.60
C GLY A 375 17.75 39.05 -9.91
N ALA A 376 17.23 38.83 -11.13
CA ALA A 376 15.88 39.21 -11.53
C ALA A 376 14.83 38.14 -11.17
N THR A 377 15.24 36.99 -10.66
CA THR A 377 14.36 35.85 -10.38
C THR A 377 13.24 36.21 -9.39
N ASN A 378 11.99 35.88 -9.72
CA ASN A 378 10.80 36.24 -8.94
C ASN A 378 10.60 37.75 -8.75
N THR A 379 11.07 38.55 -9.70
CA THR A 379 10.88 40.01 -9.72
C THR A 379 10.15 40.43 -10.99
N THR A 380 9.88 41.73 -11.12
CA THR A 380 9.38 42.33 -12.35
C THR A 380 10.47 43.21 -12.93
N LEU A 381 10.91 42.92 -14.15
CA LEU A 381 11.75 43.86 -14.90
C LEU A 381 10.85 44.97 -15.45
N SER A 382 11.23 46.21 -15.21
CA SER A 382 10.47 47.40 -15.59
C SER A 382 11.39 48.31 -16.40
N ASN A 383 11.09 48.53 -17.67
CA ASN A 383 11.94 49.35 -18.55
C ASN A 383 11.16 50.47 -19.25
N GLN A 384 11.59 51.72 -19.10
CA GLN A 384 11.00 52.89 -19.71
C GLN A 384 12.01 53.61 -20.61
N ALA A 385 11.59 53.91 -21.85
CA ALA A 385 12.31 54.81 -22.74
C ALA A 385 11.68 56.21 -22.69
N SER A 386 12.44 57.26 -22.97
CA SER A 386 11.94 58.62 -23.16
C SER A 386 12.63 59.28 -24.36
N ALA A 387 12.04 60.34 -24.92
CA ALA A 387 12.66 61.11 -25.99
C ALA A 387 12.70 62.60 -25.66
N GLY A 388 13.64 63.30 -26.30
CA GLY A 388 13.77 64.76 -26.25
C GLY A 388 13.50 65.41 -27.61
N GLY A 389 12.89 66.60 -27.59
CA GLY A 389 12.38 67.36 -28.75
C GLY A 389 11.04 68.01 -28.38
N VAL A 390 10.47 68.90 -29.20
CA VAL A 390 9.08 69.37 -28.97
C VAL A 390 8.15 68.19 -29.30
N LEU A 391 7.69 67.49 -28.26
CA LEU A 391 6.85 66.28 -28.37
C LEU A 391 5.41 66.61 -27.98
N THR A 392 4.46 65.92 -28.61
CA THR A 392 3.04 65.95 -28.24
C THR A 392 2.69 64.81 -27.27
N ASP A 393 3.45 63.70 -27.30
CA ASP A 393 3.26 62.56 -26.39
C ASP A 393 4.56 61.77 -26.13
N ASN A 394 4.58 61.00 -25.04
CA ASN A 394 5.65 60.08 -24.62
C ASN A 394 5.34 58.63 -25.08
N VAL A 395 6.19 57.66 -24.70
CA VAL A 395 6.08 56.25 -25.12
C VAL A 395 4.89 55.52 -24.48
N ASP A 396 3.93 55.11 -25.30
CA ASP A 396 2.83 54.21 -24.92
C ASP A 396 3.26 52.71 -24.99
N SER A 397 2.57 51.83 -24.28
CA SER A 397 2.85 50.40 -24.16
C SER A 397 1.94 49.48 -25.00
N ASP A 398 1.02 50.04 -25.79
CA ASP A 398 -0.04 49.29 -26.51
C ASP A 398 0.49 48.37 -27.65
N THR A 399 -0.25 47.29 -27.89
CA THR A 399 -0.18 46.37 -29.04
C THR A 399 -1.18 46.67 -30.17
N VAL A 400 -2.10 47.61 -29.99
CA VAL A 400 -3.16 48.07 -30.91
C VAL A 400 -2.85 49.51 -31.33
N PHE A 401 -2.88 49.80 -32.65
CA PHE A 401 -2.65 51.16 -33.14
C PHE A 401 -3.85 52.07 -32.81
N PRO A 402 -3.64 53.37 -32.54
CA PRO A 402 -4.74 54.34 -32.52
C PRO A 402 -5.54 54.23 -33.84
N PRO A 403 -6.89 54.13 -33.82
CA PRO A 403 -7.69 53.84 -35.02
C PRO A 403 -7.67 54.90 -36.13
N SER A 404 -6.97 56.01 -35.96
CA SER A 404 -6.84 57.10 -36.94
C SER A 404 -5.63 56.98 -37.87
N VAL A 405 -4.76 55.99 -37.71
CA VAL A 405 -3.66 55.71 -38.65
C VAL A 405 -4.00 54.56 -39.59
N GLY A 406 -4.97 54.81 -40.49
CA GLY A 406 -5.13 54.01 -41.70
C GLY A 406 -3.97 54.27 -42.66
N ALA A 407 -2.91 53.44 -42.59
CA ALA A 407 -1.80 53.42 -43.55
C ALA A 407 -1.11 54.78 -43.82
N ALA A 408 -0.97 55.65 -42.82
CA ALA A 408 -0.05 56.79 -42.90
C ALA A 408 1.38 56.27 -42.80
N SER A 409 2.27 56.73 -43.68
CA SER A 409 3.69 56.36 -43.67
C SER A 409 4.33 56.67 -42.31
N GLY A 410 4.69 55.64 -41.53
CA GLY A 410 5.47 55.83 -40.29
C GLY A 410 5.36 54.73 -39.23
N PHE A 411 4.17 54.18 -38.97
CA PHE A 411 3.96 53.14 -37.94
C PHE A 411 3.96 51.73 -38.55
N GLY A 412 4.86 50.85 -38.08
CA GLY A 412 4.93 49.44 -38.49
C GLY A 412 4.35 48.51 -37.43
N THR A 413 3.82 47.34 -37.82
CA THR A 413 3.20 46.36 -36.89
C THR A 413 4.08 46.02 -35.70
N VAL A 414 3.53 46.00 -34.48
CA VAL A 414 4.22 45.52 -33.28
C VAL A 414 4.85 44.15 -33.57
N PRO A 415 6.12 43.91 -33.18
CA PRO A 415 6.77 42.64 -33.44
C PRO A 415 5.93 41.46 -32.95
N SER A 416 5.68 40.49 -33.83
CA SER A 416 4.90 39.30 -33.50
C SER A 416 5.51 38.55 -32.32
N GLY A 417 4.67 38.14 -31.35
CA GLY A 417 5.11 37.44 -30.14
C GLY A 417 5.62 38.34 -29.01
N SER A 418 5.30 39.63 -29.01
CA SER A 418 5.52 40.50 -27.85
C SER A 418 4.69 40.02 -26.64
N VAL A 419 5.21 40.21 -25.42
CA VAL A 419 4.52 39.89 -24.16
C VAL A 419 3.31 40.81 -23.98
N THR A 420 2.18 40.28 -23.52
CA THR A 420 0.95 41.05 -23.27
C THR A 420 1.16 42.08 -22.16
N GLN A 421 0.79 43.34 -22.42
CA GLN A 421 0.92 44.47 -21.48
C GLN A 421 -0.47 44.94 -21.03
N THR A 422 -0.58 45.58 -19.86
CA THR A 422 -1.84 46.13 -19.31
C THR A 422 -1.77 47.67 -19.30
N GLU A 423 -2.74 48.34 -19.91
CA GLU A 423 -2.72 49.80 -20.15
C GLU A 423 -3.32 50.65 -19.02
N LEU A 424 -2.81 51.88 -18.90
CA LEU A 424 -3.45 53.04 -18.27
C LEU A 424 -3.17 54.27 -19.15
N THR A 425 -3.99 55.32 -19.07
CA THR A 425 -3.87 56.57 -19.86
C THR A 425 -2.65 57.46 -19.48
N THR A 426 -1.61 56.87 -18.89
CA THR A 426 -0.42 57.55 -18.36
C THR A 426 0.83 56.81 -18.81
N VAL A 427 1.92 57.54 -19.09
CA VAL A 427 3.24 56.97 -19.43
C VAL A 427 3.69 55.96 -18.37
N ASN A 428 3.70 54.67 -18.71
CA ASN A 428 4.03 53.58 -17.81
C ASN A 428 5.16 52.71 -18.38
N PRO A 429 6.06 52.21 -17.51
CA PRO A 429 7.13 51.31 -17.95
C PRO A 429 6.56 50.00 -18.49
N THR A 430 7.18 49.47 -19.54
CA THR A 430 6.89 48.10 -19.97
C THR A 430 7.48 47.14 -18.94
N THR A 431 6.61 46.32 -18.33
CA THR A 431 6.99 45.37 -17.28
C THR A 431 6.94 43.91 -17.75
N VAL A 432 7.87 43.09 -17.28
CA VAL A 432 7.91 41.63 -17.51
C VAL A 432 8.13 40.92 -16.19
N ALA A 433 7.23 40.02 -15.82
CA ALA A 433 7.42 39.15 -14.66
C ALA A 433 8.45 38.05 -14.98
N ILE A 434 9.43 37.88 -14.09
CA ILE A 434 10.47 36.86 -14.21
C ILE A 434 10.15 35.72 -13.27
N THR A 435 9.88 34.55 -13.83
CA THR A 435 9.46 33.38 -13.07
C THR A 435 10.67 32.70 -12.44
N LYS A 436 10.52 32.28 -11.17
CA LYS A 436 11.50 31.44 -10.50
C LYS A 436 11.27 29.97 -10.86
N LEU A 437 12.35 29.30 -11.24
CA LEU A 437 12.38 27.85 -11.36
C LEU A 437 12.90 27.23 -10.05
N TYR A 438 12.39 26.04 -9.78
CA TYR A 438 12.64 25.28 -8.55
C TYR A 438 13.20 23.91 -8.88
N ALA A 439 13.74 23.27 -7.85
CA ALA A 439 14.21 21.90 -7.90
C ALA A 439 13.33 20.94 -7.09
N ILE A 440 13.22 19.70 -7.57
CA ILE A 440 12.73 18.56 -6.80
C ILE A 440 13.92 17.61 -6.60
N SER A 441 14.20 17.22 -5.36
CA SER A 441 15.30 16.32 -5.06
C SER A 441 14.96 15.33 -3.96
N GLY A 442 15.65 14.20 -3.94
CA GLY A 442 15.53 13.21 -2.89
C GLY A 442 16.57 12.10 -3.05
N ASN A 443 16.41 11.06 -2.24
CA ASN A 443 17.28 9.90 -2.17
C ASN A 443 16.51 8.60 -2.40
N VAL A 444 17.16 7.64 -3.06
CA VAL A 444 16.69 6.25 -3.09
C VAL A 444 17.61 5.39 -2.25
N TYR A 445 17.03 4.58 -1.37
CA TYR A 445 17.78 3.69 -0.49
C TYR A 445 17.12 2.31 -0.35
N GLU A 446 17.94 1.32 -0.01
CA GLU A 446 17.50 0.03 0.47
C GLU A 446 17.50 0.05 2.00
N ASP A 447 16.41 -0.40 2.59
CA ASP A 447 16.29 -0.75 3.99
C ASP A 447 16.29 -2.29 4.12
N TYR A 448 17.47 -2.88 4.22
CA TYR A 448 17.61 -4.34 4.33
C TYR A 448 17.31 -4.86 5.75
N ASN A 449 17.18 -3.97 6.74
CA ASN A 449 16.78 -4.31 8.10
C ASN A 449 15.31 -3.95 8.39
N TYR A 450 14.51 -3.73 7.34
CA TYR A 450 13.08 -3.47 7.48
C TYR A 450 12.40 -4.64 8.21
N GLY A 451 11.64 -4.33 9.27
CA GLY A 451 10.96 -5.32 10.10
C GLY A 451 9.47 -5.48 9.82
N GLY A 452 8.92 -4.62 8.95
CA GLY A 452 7.49 -4.43 8.73
C GLY A 452 6.91 -3.17 9.40
N GLY A 453 5.61 -2.94 9.20
CA GLY A 453 4.90 -1.76 9.71
C GLY A 453 4.94 -0.56 8.74
N ALA A 454 5.19 0.63 9.29
CA ALA A 454 5.36 1.84 8.49
C ALA A 454 6.79 1.92 7.94
N GLY A 455 6.94 2.44 6.73
CA GLY A 455 8.22 2.78 6.13
C GLY A 455 9.08 3.68 7.02
N ARG A 456 10.39 3.49 6.96
CA ARG A 456 11.36 4.20 7.80
C ARG A 456 12.17 5.18 6.99
N VAL A 457 12.35 6.40 7.51
CA VAL A 457 13.24 7.44 6.96
C VAL A 457 14.68 6.92 6.92
N TYR A 458 15.46 7.32 5.91
CA TYR A 458 16.84 6.90 5.76
C TYR A 458 17.69 7.17 7.01
N ASN A 459 18.35 6.12 7.50
CA ASN A 459 19.35 6.18 8.56
C ASN A 459 20.39 5.07 8.37
N ALA A 460 21.60 5.45 7.98
CA ALA A 460 22.70 4.51 7.76
C ALA A 460 22.97 3.58 8.97
N GLY A 461 22.81 4.10 10.19
CA GLY A 461 23.03 3.33 11.43
C GLY A 461 21.97 2.25 11.72
N GLN A 462 20.88 2.21 10.94
CA GLN A 462 19.78 1.26 11.12
C GLN A 462 19.73 0.17 10.04
N GLY A 463 20.83 -0.01 9.29
CA GLY A 463 20.91 -1.01 8.24
C GLY A 463 20.26 -0.57 6.94
N MET A 464 20.54 0.66 6.52
CA MET A 464 20.03 1.24 5.28
C MET A 464 21.19 1.69 4.39
N SER A 465 21.04 1.55 3.08
CA SER A 465 22.08 1.85 2.10
C SER A 465 21.53 2.68 0.94
N LEU A 466 22.16 3.82 0.66
CA LEU A 466 21.84 4.67 -0.48
C LEU A 466 22.15 3.92 -1.80
N ARG A 467 21.24 4.00 -2.77
CA ARG A 467 21.30 3.21 -4.00
C ARG A 467 21.65 4.08 -5.21
N PRO A 468 22.87 3.97 -5.77
CA PRO A 468 23.26 4.67 -6.99
C PRO A 468 22.70 4.01 -8.26
N ASN A 469 22.69 4.77 -9.36
CA ASN A 469 22.27 4.33 -10.69
C ASN A 469 20.84 3.77 -10.75
N VAL A 470 19.95 4.30 -9.91
CA VAL A 470 18.50 4.03 -9.95
C VAL A 470 17.84 5.07 -10.85
N ARG A 471 17.02 4.61 -11.81
CA ARG A 471 16.25 5.50 -12.68
C ARG A 471 15.09 6.12 -11.90
N VAL A 472 15.05 7.45 -11.88
CA VAL A 472 13.95 8.26 -11.34
C VAL A 472 13.35 9.08 -12.48
N GLU A 473 12.02 9.18 -12.51
CA GLU A 473 11.26 9.81 -13.58
C GLU A 473 10.37 10.91 -12.99
N LEU A 474 10.35 12.09 -13.64
CA LEU A 474 9.47 13.21 -13.30
C LEU A 474 8.37 13.34 -14.34
N TYR A 475 7.13 13.47 -13.89
CA TYR A 475 5.95 13.62 -14.73
C TYR A 475 5.12 14.86 -14.39
N SER A 476 4.46 15.42 -15.40
CA SER A 476 3.43 16.45 -15.20
C SER A 476 2.19 15.85 -14.53
N SER A 477 1.58 16.56 -13.59
CA SER A 477 0.29 16.13 -13.01
C SER A 477 -0.86 16.18 -14.03
N ALA A 478 -0.85 17.17 -14.93
CA ALA A 478 -1.79 17.28 -16.04
C ALA A 478 -1.33 16.41 -17.21
N GLY A 479 -2.14 15.42 -17.59
CA GLY A 479 -1.86 14.51 -18.72
C GLY A 479 -0.79 13.44 -18.46
N GLY A 480 -0.05 13.53 -17.36
CA GLY A 480 0.91 12.50 -16.95
C GLY A 480 2.16 12.42 -17.82
N ASN A 481 2.53 13.46 -18.57
CA ASN A 481 3.65 13.38 -19.53
C ASN A 481 5.01 13.31 -18.82
N VAL A 482 5.96 12.53 -19.35
CA VAL A 482 7.37 12.55 -18.91
C VAL A 482 7.95 13.93 -19.17
N LEU A 483 8.52 14.54 -18.12
CA LEU A 483 9.23 15.81 -18.20
C LEU A 483 10.74 15.60 -18.17
N ALA A 484 11.23 14.73 -17.29
CA ALA A 484 12.65 14.47 -17.13
C ALA A 484 12.90 13.07 -16.54
N THR A 485 14.11 12.56 -16.75
CA THR A 485 14.60 11.33 -16.12
C THR A 485 16.00 11.56 -15.57
N ALA A 486 16.30 11.00 -14.41
CA ALA A 486 17.60 11.11 -13.76
C ALA A 486 18.09 9.76 -13.26
N PHE A 487 19.40 9.61 -13.12
CA PHE A 487 19.98 8.58 -12.26
C PHE A 487 20.25 9.14 -10.87
N THR A 488 20.06 8.31 -9.86
CA THR A 488 20.67 8.56 -8.57
C THR A 488 22.20 8.51 -8.68
N ASN A 489 22.88 9.46 -8.04
CA ASN A 489 24.34 9.52 -8.01
C ASN A 489 24.94 8.50 -7.01
N ALA A 490 26.27 8.53 -6.81
CA ALA A 490 26.97 7.64 -5.87
C ALA A 490 26.45 7.70 -4.42
N SER A 491 25.81 8.81 -4.03
CA SER A 491 25.16 9.01 -2.72
C SER A 491 23.66 8.73 -2.77
N GLY A 492 23.17 8.01 -3.79
CA GLY A 492 21.74 7.70 -3.96
C GLY A 492 20.83 8.89 -4.22
N ALA A 493 21.38 10.10 -4.44
CA ALA A 493 20.61 11.33 -4.60
C ALA A 493 20.25 11.60 -6.06
N TYR A 494 19.06 12.10 -6.32
CA TYR A 494 18.61 12.61 -7.62
C TYR A 494 18.10 14.06 -7.50
N ILE A 495 18.13 14.79 -8.61
CA ILE A 495 17.60 16.15 -8.69
C ILE A 495 16.99 16.42 -10.07
N PHE A 496 15.83 17.06 -10.07
CA PHE A 496 15.21 17.65 -11.25
C PHE A 496 15.18 19.17 -11.05
N THR A 497 15.94 19.91 -11.86
CA THR A 497 15.94 21.38 -11.85
C THR A 497 14.98 21.92 -12.92
N GLY A 498 14.74 23.22 -12.90
CA GLY A 498 14.01 23.91 -13.97
C GLY A 498 12.49 23.74 -13.90
N GLN A 499 11.92 23.48 -12.71
CA GLN A 499 10.49 23.22 -12.56
C GLN A 499 9.73 24.49 -12.15
N LEU A 500 8.60 24.77 -12.80
CA LEU A 500 7.69 25.85 -12.43
C LEU A 500 6.88 25.48 -11.17
N PRO A 501 6.28 26.46 -10.47
CA PRO A 501 5.24 26.16 -9.48
C PRO A 501 4.13 25.28 -10.07
N GLY A 502 3.76 24.21 -9.36
CA GLY A 502 2.79 23.24 -9.84
C GLY A 502 2.89 21.89 -9.12
N THR A 503 1.99 20.98 -9.50
CA THR A 503 1.97 19.60 -8.99
C THR A 503 2.65 18.66 -9.97
N TYR A 504 3.44 17.74 -9.45
CA TYR A 504 4.26 16.77 -10.18
C TYR A 504 4.10 15.38 -9.59
N LYS A 505 4.49 14.36 -10.37
CA LYS A 505 4.66 12.99 -9.89
C LYS A 505 6.11 12.58 -10.08
N VAL A 506 6.73 12.05 -9.03
CA VAL A 506 8.06 11.46 -9.09
C VAL A 506 7.92 9.95 -8.97
N ARG A 507 8.51 9.20 -9.88
CA ARG A 507 8.49 7.73 -9.87
C ARG A 507 9.89 7.18 -9.77
N VAL A 508 10.09 6.20 -8.91
CA VAL A 508 11.25 5.30 -8.98
C VAL A 508 10.86 4.05 -9.76
N VAL A 509 11.67 3.65 -10.74
CA VAL A 509 11.41 2.42 -11.50
C VAL A 509 12.03 1.24 -10.75
N ASN A 510 11.20 0.37 -10.19
CA ASN A 510 11.64 -0.62 -9.19
C ASN A 510 12.67 -1.61 -9.73
N SER A 511 12.59 -1.95 -11.02
CA SER A 511 13.55 -2.84 -11.69
C SER A 511 14.98 -2.27 -11.77
N PHE A 512 15.19 -0.99 -11.43
CA PHE A 512 16.53 -0.38 -11.33
C PHE A 512 17.08 -0.38 -9.91
N VAL A 513 16.25 -0.65 -8.90
CA VAL A 513 16.68 -0.71 -7.51
C VAL A 513 17.31 -2.07 -7.27
N THR A 514 18.63 -2.11 -7.07
CA THR A 514 19.37 -3.33 -6.74
C THR A 514 19.74 -3.36 -5.27
N SER A 515 19.94 -4.55 -4.70
CA SER A 515 20.41 -4.67 -3.32
C SER A 515 21.88 -4.23 -3.17
N SER A 516 22.22 -3.67 -2.02
CA SER A 516 23.58 -3.36 -1.57
C SER A 516 24.32 -4.57 -0.99
N ARG A 517 23.58 -5.65 -0.69
CA ARG A 517 24.13 -6.86 -0.08
C ARG A 517 24.91 -7.70 -1.09
N THR A 518 25.77 -8.57 -0.56
CA THR A 518 26.49 -9.57 -1.36
C THR A 518 25.50 -10.41 -2.16
N GLY A 519 25.79 -10.67 -3.43
CA GLY A 519 24.86 -11.38 -4.33
C GLY A 519 23.81 -10.47 -4.99
N GLY A 520 23.72 -9.20 -4.59
CA GLY A 520 22.88 -8.20 -5.26
C GLY A 520 23.24 -8.01 -6.74
N CYS A 521 22.23 -7.74 -7.57
CA CYS A 521 22.41 -7.49 -8.99
C CYS A 521 23.36 -6.32 -9.26
N ALA A 522 24.07 -6.41 -10.40
CA ALA A 522 24.85 -5.30 -10.91
C ALA A 522 23.97 -4.06 -11.12
N GLN A 523 24.53 -2.87 -10.86
CA GLN A 523 23.84 -1.61 -11.08
C GLN A 523 23.62 -1.36 -12.57
N ALA A 524 22.58 -0.59 -12.92
CA ALA A 524 22.32 -0.23 -14.31
C ALA A 524 23.44 0.65 -14.87
N VAL A 525 23.81 0.42 -16.13
CA VAL A 525 24.86 1.19 -16.82
C VAL A 525 24.31 2.35 -17.66
N ASN A 526 23.01 2.35 -17.97
CA ASN A 526 22.34 3.44 -18.69
C ASN A 526 20.90 3.60 -18.22
N VAL A 527 20.36 4.82 -18.36
CA VAL A 527 19.03 5.16 -17.85
C VAL A 527 17.90 4.40 -18.55
N SER A 528 18.12 3.80 -19.73
CA SER A 528 17.06 3.27 -20.58
C SER A 528 16.88 1.76 -20.50
N THR A 529 17.74 1.03 -19.78
CA THR A 529 17.65 -0.43 -19.64
C THR A 529 17.94 -0.85 -18.20
N PRO A 530 17.04 -1.61 -17.55
CA PRO A 530 17.33 -2.17 -16.23
C PRO A 530 18.51 -3.13 -16.28
N PRO A 531 19.13 -3.47 -15.13
CA PRO A 531 20.20 -4.45 -15.08
C PRO A 531 19.83 -5.77 -15.75
N ALA A 532 20.62 -6.18 -16.74
CA ALA A 532 20.35 -7.41 -17.50
C ALA A 532 20.51 -8.65 -16.60
N GLY A 533 19.56 -9.59 -16.72
CA GLY A 533 19.59 -10.86 -15.99
C GLY A 533 19.29 -10.74 -14.48
N CYS A 534 18.87 -9.57 -14.00
CA CYS A 534 18.50 -9.42 -12.61
C CYS A 534 17.13 -10.06 -12.32
N THR A 535 17.10 -11.04 -11.43
CA THR A 535 15.89 -11.73 -10.97
C THR A 535 15.36 -11.18 -9.64
N GLN A 536 16.17 -10.37 -8.95
CA GLN A 536 15.79 -9.74 -7.69
C GLN A 536 14.86 -8.56 -7.97
N ILE A 537 13.75 -8.48 -7.24
CA ILE A 537 12.78 -7.38 -7.35
C ILE A 537 12.46 -6.90 -5.94
N PRO A 538 12.70 -5.62 -5.62
CA PRO A 538 12.38 -5.08 -4.30
C PRO A 538 10.92 -4.63 -4.22
N VAL A 539 10.48 -4.44 -2.99
CA VAL A 539 9.22 -3.77 -2.65
C VAL A 539 9.52 -2.39 -2.09
N GLN A 540 8.78 -1.38 -2.54
CA GLN A 540 8.82 -0.07 -1.90
C GLN A 540 8.27 -0.17 -0.47
N THR A 541 9.04 0.30 0.50
CA THR A 541 8.65 0.37 1.90
C THR A 541 8.42 1.80 2.37
N TYR A 542 9.00 2.83 1.73
CA TYR A 542 8.87 4.22 2.15
C TYR A 542 8.68 5.17 0.97
N ILE A 543 7.76 6.14 1.13
CA ILE A 543 7.67 7.38 0.36
C ILE A 543 7.58 8.52 1.38
N ASN A 544 8.34 9.60 1.18
CA ASN A 544 8.22 10.77 2.04
C ASN A 544 6.78 11.34 2.04
N GLY A 545 6.23 11.54 3.24
CA GLY A 545 4.84 11.98 3.42
C GLY A 545 3.78 10.88 3.23
N SER A 546 4.15 9.62 2.96
CA SER A 546 3.23 8.47 2.80
C SER A 546 3.82 7.17 3.35
N VAL A 547 4.26 7.20 4.61
CA VAL A 547 4.98 6.09 5.27
C VAL A 547 4.20 4.78 5.36
N ASN A 548 2.87 4.80 5.27
CA ASN A 548 2.03 3.59 5.32
C ASN A 548 1.81 2.95 3.94
N GLN A 549 2.36 3.54 2.87
CA GLN A 549 2.22 3.04 1.49
C GLN A 549 3.28 1.99 1.16
N VAL A 550 3.32 0.93 1.96
CA VAL A 550 4.19 -0.24 1.72
C VAL A 550 3.60 -1.08 0.60
N GLY A 551 4.43 -1.48 -0.36
CA GLY A 551 3.99 -2.19 -1.56
C GLY A 551 3.77 -1.30 -2.78
N GLY A 552 3.67 0.02 -2.60
CA GLY A 552 3.37 0.97 -3.67
C GLY A 552 1.89 1.35 -3.75
N ALA A 553 1.50 1.93 -4.89
CA ALA A 553 0.13 2.36 -5.18
C ALA A 553 -0.89 1.21 -5.24
N ALA A 554 -0.47 0.04 -5.70
CA ALA A 554 -1.26 -1.16 -5.78
C ALA A 554 -0.39 -2.38 -5.39
N PRO A 555 -0.32 -2.76 -4.11
CA PRO A 555 0.63 -3.78 -3.64
C PRO A 555 0.57 -5.16 -4.33
N ALA A 556 -0.53 -5.52 -4.99
CA ALA A 556 -0.67 -6.74 -5.79
C ALA A 556 -0.21 -6.59 -7.26
N GLY A 557 0.09 -5.37 -7.70
CA GLY A 557 0.62 -5.04 -9.00
C GLY A 557 2.13 -5.28 -9.08
N THR A 558 2.65 -5.17 -10.31
CA THR A 558 4.08 -5.14 -10.58
C THR A 558 4.39 -3.82 -11.23
N ASP A 559 5.47 -3.17 -10.77
CA ASP A 559 5.88 -1.88 -11.34
C ASP A 559 6.14 -2.07 -12.86
N PRO A 560 5.42 -1.33 -13.72
CA PRO A 560 5.47 -1.51 -15.16
C PRO A 560 6.85 -1.14 -15.72
N ALA A 561 7.09 -1.54 -16.96
CA ALA A 561 8.29 -1.17 -17.67
C ALA A 561 8.48 0.37 -17.77
N LEU A 562 9.68 0.75 -18.19
CA LEU A 562 10.07 2.12 -18.50
C LEU A 562 9.02 2.82 -19.35
N SER A 563 8.74 4.09 -19.07
CA SER A 563 7.96 4.93 -19.98
C SER A 563 8.76 6.13 -20.46
N THR A 564 8.54 6.49 -21.71
CA THR A 564 9.14 7.67 -22.35
C THR A 564 8.10 8.71 -22.73
N THR A 565 6.82 8.46 -22.47
CA THR A 565 5.71 9.32 -22.91
C THR A 565 4.85 9.77 -21.74
N THR A 566 4.20 8.84 -21.04
CA THR A 566 3.25 9.14 -19.95
C THR A 566 3.45 8.22 -18.74
N LEU A 567 3.04 8.66 -17.55
CA LEU A 567 3.10 7.86 -16.33
C LEU A 567 2.34 6.56 -16.55
N PRO A 568 3.02 5.40 -16.49
CA PRO A 568 2.36 4.12 -16.71
C PRO A 568 1.21 3.87 -15.75
N VAL A 569 0.12 3.33 -16.29
CA VAL A 569 -0.93 2.75 -15.46
C VAL A 569 -0.33 1.59 -14.67
N GLY A 570 -0.53 1.58 -13.36
CA GLY A 570 0.04 0.58 -12.46
C GLY A 570 1.45 0.90 -11.93
N ALA A 571 1.97 2.12 -12.14
CA ALA A 571 3.21 2.56 -11.50
C ALA A 571 3.10 2.46 -9.96
N GLU A 572 4.01 1.71 -9.34
CA GLU A 572 3.92 1.37 -7.91
C GLU A 572 4.57 2.44 -7.04
N SER A 573 5.79 2.86 -7.39
CA SER A 573 6.60 3.73 -6.53
C SER A 573 6.51 5.18 -6.94
N VAL A 574 5.38 5.83 -6.63
CA VAL A 574 5.06 7.19 -7.10
C VAL A 574 4.76 8.14 -5.96
N ALA A 575 5.58 9.18 -5.82
CA ALA A 575 5.35 10.30 -4.90
C ALA A 575 4.60 11.45 -5.61
N SER A 576 3.69 12.11 -4.87
CA SER A 576 3.04 13.34 -5.33
C SER A 576 3.72 14.55 -4.74
N VAL A 577 4.19 15.46 -5.58
CA VAL A 577 5.00 16.61 -5.16
C VAL A 577 4.31 17.89 -5.60
N THR A 578 4.26 18.91 -4.74
CA THR A 578 3.76 20.24 -5.11
C THR A 578 4.82 21.29 -4.84
N ILE A 579 5.21 22.01 -5.88
CA ILE A 579 6.09 23.18 -5.81
C ILE A 579 5.21 24.43 -5.68
N SER A 580 5.39 25.19 -4.61
CA SER A 580 4.72 26.48 -4.42
C SER A 580 5.70 27.64 -4.61
N THR A 581 6.59 27.85 -3.64
CA THR A 581 7.52 28.99 -3.60
C THR A 581 8.96 28.61 -3.23
N ALA A 582 9.26 27.32 -3.11
CA ALA A 582 10.57 26.81 -2.73
C ALA A 582 10.88 25.47 -3.41
N ASP A 583 12.17 25.12 -3.43
CA ASP A 583 12.61 23.77 -3.83
C ASP A 583 11.99 22.74 -2.89
N VAL A 584 11.70 21.54 -3.41
CA VAL A 584 11.13 20.44 -2.64
C VAL A 584 12.19 19.36 -2.45
N PRO A 585 12.94 19.41 -1.33
CA PRO A 585 13.89 18.35 -0.97
C PRO A 585 13.16 17.12 -0.41
N ASP A 586 13.94 16.10 -0.08
CA ASP A 586 13.53 14.91 0.67
C ASP A 586 12.41 14.09 0.02
N VAL A 587 12.27 14.11 -1.31
CA VAL A 587 11.31 13.23 -2.01
C VAL A 587 11.90 11.81 -2.08
N ASP A 588 12.01 11.19 -0.91
CA ASP A 588 12.79 9.97 -0.72
C ASP A 588 11.94 8.70 -0.91
N PHE A 589 12.62 7.64 -1.38
CA PHE A 589 12.04 6.32 -1.57
C PHE A 589 12.90 5.24 -0.91
N GLY A 590 12.27 4.43 -0.05
CA GLY A 590 12.89 3.27 0.61
C GLY A 590 12.37 1.96 0.04
N PHE A 591 13.26 0.96 -0.04
CA PHE A 591 12.97 -0.35 -0.62
C PHE A 591 13.48 -1.50 0.25
N ASN A 592 12.82 -2.65 0.24
CA ASN A 592 13.28 -3.87 0.90
C ASN A 592 13.06 -5.10 0.00
N PHE A 593 13.93 -6.11 0.12
CA PHE A 593 13.87 -7.33 -0.70
C PHE A 593 13.16 -8.50 -0.01
N ASP A 594 12.72 -8.31 1.23
CA ASP A 594 12.20 -9.37 2.10
C ASP A 594 10.70 -9.24 2.36
N THR A 595 10.11 -8.13 1.88
CA THR A 595 8.73 -7.76 2.14
C THR A 595 7.77 -8.45 1.16
N ILE A 596 6.71 -9.05 1.69
CA ILE A 596 5.63 -9.71 0.95
C ILE A 596 4.35 -8.91 1.18
N VAL A 597 3.77 -8.36 0.11
CA VAL A 597 2.62 -7.43 0.17
C VAL A 597 1.39 -7.93 -0.57
N ASN A 598 1.43 -9.12 -1.16
CA ASN A 598 0.30 -9.69 -1.86
C ASN A 598 0.29 -11.23 -1.80
N THR A 599 -0.78 -11.82 -2.30
CA THR A 599 -1.01 -13.27 -2.32
C THR A 599 -0.71 -13.92 -3.66
N ASN A 600 -0.07 -13.20 -4.59
CA ASN A 600 0.29 -13.76 -5.89
C ASN A 600 1.37 -14.84 -5.72
N ASP A 601 1.42 -15.82 -6.62
CA ASP A 601 2.52 -16.79 -6.66
C ASP A 601 3.85 -16.09 -6.94
N SER A 602 3.90 -15.20 -7.95
CA SER A 602 5.13 -14.59 -8.46
C SER A 602 4.98 -13.09 -8.73
N GLY A 603 6.10 -12.41 -8.98
CA GLY A 603 6.16 -10.96 -9.19
C GLY A 603 6.46 -10.18 -7.91
N GLN A 604 6.58 -8.85 -8.05
CA GLN A 604 6.91 -7.96 -6.93
C GLN A 604 6.00 -8.23 -5.72
N GLY A 605 6.59 -8.32 -4.52
CA GLY A 605 5.84 -8.49 -3.28
C GLY A 605 5.18 -9.85 -3.06
N SER A 606 5.50 -10.86 -3.86
CA SER A 606 5.05 -12.25 -3.67
C SER A 606 6.01 -13.05 -2.78
N LEU A 607 5.51 -14.15 -2.19
CA LEU A 607 6.34 -15.10 -1.44
C LEU A 607 7.44 -15.74 -2.32
N ARG A 608 7.15 -16.04 -3.60
CA ARG A 608 8.18 -16.56 -4.50
C ARG A 608 9.27 -15.54 -4.78
N GLN A 609 8.91 -14.26 -4.88
CA GLN A 609 9.91 -13.21 -5.07
C GLN A 609 10.79 -13.05 -3.83
N PHE A 610 10.24 -13.15 -2.62
CA PHE A 610 11.03 -13.20 -1.38
C PHE A 610 12.07 -14.34 -1.43
N VAL A 611 11.66 -15.57 -1.72
CA VAL A 611 12.60 -16.71 -1.79
C VAL A 611 13.60 -16.53 -2.93
N THR A 612 13.18 -15.97 -4.07
CA THR A 612 14.10 -15.66 -5.17
C THR A 612 15.15 -14.64 -4.75
N ASN A 613 14.76 -13.62 -4.00
CA ASN A 613 15.65 -12.61 -3.45
C ASN A 613 16.61 -13.25 -2.43
N SER A 614 16.08 -13.96 -1.43
CA SER A 614 16.86 -14.65 -0.39
C SER A 614 17.85 -15.65 -0.98
N ASN A 615 17.46 -16.46 -1.97
CA ASN A 615 18.37 -17.41 -2.64
C ASN A 615 19.54 -16.73 -3.34
N ALA A 616 19.38 -15.48 -3.78
CA ALA A 616 20.39 -14.73 -4.52
C ALA A 616 21.24 -13.82 -3.62
N LEU A 617 20.66 -13.30 -2.52
CA LEU A 617 21.33 -12.42 -1.57
C LEU A 617 22.03 -13.25 -0.50
N LEU A 618 23.30 -12.92 -0.23
CA LEU A 618 24.15 -13.60 0.74
C LEU A 618 24.49 -12.66 1.90
N GLY A 619 25.24 -13.18 2.87
CA GLY A 619 25.75 -12.39 3.99
C GLY A 619 24.73 -12.16 5.11
N ASN A 620 23.85 -13.14 5.36
CA ASN A 620 22.77 -13.03 6.35
C ASN A 620 23.24 -12.72 7.78
N SER A 621 24.51 -13.00 8.12
CA SER A 621 25.08 -12.70 9.44
C SER A 621 25.07 -11.22 9.83
N SER A 622 24.99 -10.30 8.88
CA SER A 622 24.87 -8.87 9.14
C SER A 622 23.41 -8.36 9.19
N LEU A 623 22.43 -9.21 8.91
CA LEU A 623 21.02 -8.84 8.97
C LEU A 623 20.55 -8.71 10.41
N VAL A 624 19.89 -7.60 10.68
CA VAL A 624 19.23 -7.30 11.96
C VAL A 624 17.88 -6.67 11.62
N GLN A 625 17.04 -7.43 10.90
CA GLN A 625 15.67 -7.02 10.59
C GLN A 625 14.93 -6.72 11.90
N VAL A 626 14.29 -5.56 11.98
CA VAL A 626 13.68 -5.10 13.23
C VAL A 626 12.61 -6.08 13.72
N GLY A 627 12.69 -6.47 14.99
CA GLY A 627 11.77 -7.42 15.60
C GLY A 627 12.00 -8.88 15.23
N GLN A 628 13.00 -9.20 14.40
CA GLN A 628 13.33 -10.55 13.96
C GLN A 628 14.64 -11.06 14.58
N THR A 629 14.89 -12.36 14.47
CA THR A 629 16.15 -12.97 14.91
C THR A 629 17.30 -12.50 14.04
N ALA A 630 18.30 -11.84 14.63
CA ALA A 630 19.49 -11.40 13.92
C ALA A 630 20.21 -12.58 13.23
N GLY A 631 20.82 -12.33 12.07
CA GLY A 631 21.49 -13.36 11.29
C GLY A 631 20.57 -14.18 10.37
N LYS A 632 19.26 -13.91 10.39
CA LYS A 632 18.24 -14.58 9.55
C LYS A 632 17.74 -13.65 8.45
N GLU A 633 17.46 -14.25 7.29
CA GLU A 633 16.69 -13.62 6.24
C GLU A 633 15.21 -13.96 6.44
N THR A 634 14.46 -13.06 7.08
CA THR A 634 13.08 -13.33 7.51
C THR A 634 12.09 -12.70 6.56
N SER A 635 11.10 -13.49 6.10
CA SER A 635 9.99 -12.97 5.32
C SER A 635 9.18 -11.95 6.13
N ILE A 636 8.94 -10.77 5.56
CA ILE A 636 8.16 -9.72 6.20
C ILE A 636 6.79 -9.63 5.53
N PHE A 637 5.81 -10.39 6.05
CA PHE A 637 4.44 -10.33 5.54
C PHE A 637 3.77 -9.01 5.94
N MET A 638 3.27 -8.32 4.93
CA MET A 638 2.64 -6.99 4.93
C MET A 638 1.38 -7.01 4.06
N VAL A 639 0.72 -8.16 3.92
CA VAL A 639 -0.39 -8.34 2.99
C VAL A 639 -1.58 -7.49 3.46
N PRO A 640 -2.10 -6.55 2.65
CA PRO A 640 -3.19 -5.68 3.05
C PRO A 640 -4.45 -6.45 3.45
N THR A 641 -5.15 -5.99 4.49
CA THR A 641 -6.37 -6.65 4.99
C THR A 641 -7.47 -6.79 3.94
N GLY A 642 -7.55 -5.84 3.00
CA GLY A 642 -8.52 -5.84 1.90
C GLY A 642 -8.34 -6.97 0.87
N VAL A 643 -7.21 -7.68 0.86
CA VAL A 643 -6.97 -8.84 -0.03
C VAL A 643 -6.95 -10.18 0.71
N LEU A 644 -7.16 -10.19 2.03
CA LEU A 644 -7.22 -11.41 2.82
C LEU A 644 -8.55 -12.14 2.58
N THR A 645 -8.49 -13.46 2.45
CA THR A 645 -9.68 -14.30 2.33
C THR A 645 -10.15 -14.74 3.70
N GLY A 646 -11.11 -14.02 4.26
CA GLY A 646 -11.67 -14.32 5.57
C GLY A 646 -10.64 -14.30 6.71
N GLY A 647 -9.73 -13.32 6.68
CA GLY A 647 -8.67 -13.12 7.68
C GLY A 647 -7.35 -13.82 7.37
N VAL A 648 -7.21 -14.46 6.20
CA VAL A 648 -6.01 -15.25 5.86
C VAL A 648 -5.44 -14.82 4.51
N ALA A 649 -4.12 -14.66 4.42
CA ALA A 649 -3.38 -14.50 3.18
C ALA A 649 -3.21 -15.88 2.52
N VAL A 650 -4.07 -16.18 1.54
CA VAL A 650 -4.07 -17.47 0.84
C VAL A 650 -3.22 -17.37 -0.43
N ILE A 651 -2.05 -18.01 -0.42
CA ILE A 651 -1.07 -18.02 -1.51
C ILE A 651 -1.16 -19.34 -2.26
N ASN A 652 -1.68 -19.28 -3.49
CA ASN A 652 -1.73 -20.43 -4.38
C ASN A 652 -0.46 -20.46 -5.23
N LEU A 653 0.47 -21.36 -4.94
CA LEU A 653 1.70 -21.51 -5.71
C LEU A 653 1.41 -22.17 -7.06
N ALA A 654 2.19 -21.79 -8.08
CA ALA A 654 2.15 -22.40 -9.41
C ALA A 654 3.10 -23.61 -9.55
N SER A 655 4.15 -23.65 -8.73
CA SER A 655 5.17 -24.70 -8.71
C SER A 655 5.84 -24.78 -7.34
N THR A 656 6.70 -25.79 -7.13
CA THR A 656 7.55 -25.88 -5.94
C THR A 656 8.34 -24.60 -5.70
N LEU A 657 8.48 -24.23 -4.42
CA LEU A 657 9.33 -23.16 -3.96
C LEU A 657 10.61 -23.75 -3.36
N ASP A 658 11.71 -23.62 -4.11
CA ASP A 658 13.02 -24.12 -3.70
C ASP A 658 13.76 -23.06 -2.87
N VAL A 659 14.13 -23.40 -1.63
CA VAL A 659 14.94 -22.56 -0.74
C VAL A 659 16.35 -23.13 -0.68
N THR A 660 17.32 -22.37 -1.21
CA THR A 660 18.73 -22.74 -1.30
C THR A 660 19.65 -21.85 -0.48
N ASP A 661 19.14 -20.74 0.05
CA ASP A 661 19.89 -19.90 0.98
C ASP A 661 19.80 -20.40 2.43
N SER A 662 20.94 -20.38 3.11
CA SER A 662 21.03 -20.76 4.51
C SER A 662 20.60 -19.61 5.40
N ASN A 663 19.88 -19.89 6.48
CA ASN A 663 19.29 -18.88 7.38
C ASN A 663 18.05 -18.17 6.84
N THR A 664 17.41 -18.70 5.79
CA THR A 664 16.07 -18.27 5.37
C THR A 664 15.02 -18.64 6.42
N SER A 665 14.15 -17.70 6.77
CA SER A 665 13.00 -17.91 7.64
C SER A 665 11.72 -17.48 6.93
N ILE A 666 10.83 -18.44 6.65
CA ILE A 666 9.45 -18.14 6.25
C ILE A 666 8.64 -18.07 7.54
N ASP A 667 8.41 -16.85 8.01
CA ASP A 667 7.72 -16.55 9.26
C ASP A 667 6.44 -15.75 8.99
N ALA A 668 5.32 -16.46 9.01
CA ALA A 668 3.99 -15.90 8.81
C ALA A 668 3.48 -15.10 10.00
N THR A 669 4.11 -15.21 11.18
CA THR A 669 3.72 -14.41 12.37
C THR A 669 4.02 -12.92 12.19
N THR A 670 4.85 -12.58 11.19
CA THR A 670 5.10 -11.19 10.80
C THR A 670 3.85 -10.50 10.25
N GLN A 671 2.90 -11.24 9.65
CA GLN A 671 1.63 -10.68 9.19
C GLN A 671 0.86 -10.03 10.35
N THR A 672 0.74 -10.74 11.48
CA THR A 672 0.07 -10.25 12.71
C THR A 672 0.68 -8.93 13.17
N ALA A 673 2.02 -8.89 13.19
CA ALA A 673 2.78 -7.79 13.76
C ALA A 673 2.76 -6.53 12.88
N ASN A 674 2.59 -6.70 11.57
CA ASN A 674 3.03 -5.68 10.62
C ASN A 674 1.92 -5.07 9.74
N THR A 675 0.68 -5.57 9.76
CA THR A 675 -0.41 -4.92 9.00
C THR A 675 -0.67 -3.48 9.45
N THR A 676 -0.72 -2.55 8.50
CA THR A 676 -0.74 -1.09 8.71
C THR A 676 -2.04 -0.53 9.34
N THR A 677 -2.99 -1.39 9.75
CA THR A 677 -4.33 -0.98 10.19
C THR A 677 -4.68 -1.28 11.64
N SER A 678 -3.71 -1.60 12.51
CA SER A 678 -3.93 -1.81 13.96
C SER A 678 -4.97 -2.88 14.34
N THR A 679 -5.34 -3.78 13.41
CA THR A 679 -6.41 -4.76 13.65
C THR A 679 -5.99 -5.95 14.51
N GLY A 680 -4.69 -6.11 14.80
CA GLY A 680 -4.17 -7.30 15.46
C GLY A 680 -4.32 -8.54 14.58
N ASP A 681 -4.17 -9.72 15.19
CA ASP A 681 -4.35 -11.03 14.54
C ASP A 681 -5.71 -11.13 13.84
N THR A 682 -5.66 -11.28 12.52
CA THR A 682 -6.83 -11.35 11.64
C THR A 682 -7.45 -12.74 11.53
N ASN A 683 -6.79 -13.77 12.08
CA ASN A 683 -7.30 -15.14 12.15
C ASN A 683 -7.26 -15.69 13.59
N THR A 684 -7.74 -14.91 14.57
CA THR A 684 -7.68 -15.26 16.00
C THR A 684 -8.13 -16.68 16.37
N GLY A 685 -7.48 -17.22 17.41
CA GLY A 685 -7.82 -18.48 18.05
C GLY A 685 -6.76 -19.55 17.82
N ALA A 686 -6.97 -20.73 18.38
CA ALA A 686 -6.03 -21.84 18.29
C ALA A 686 -6.73 -23.15 17.90
N LEU A 687 -6.00 -24.02 17.22
CA LEU A 687 -6.42 -25.33 16.73
C LEU A 687 -5.65 -26.44 17.47
N GLY A 688 -6.22 -27.64 17.44
CA GLY A 688 -5.74 -28.80 18.18
C GLY A 688 -6.54 -29.09 19.44
N THR A 689 -6.35 -30.28 19.98
CA THR A 689 -7.01 -30.76 21.19
C THR A 689 -6.39 -30.14 22.44
N GLY A 690 -5.07 -30.02 22.49
CA GLY A 690 -4.31 -29.62 23.69
C GLY A 690 -4.49 -30.61 24.85
N GLY A 691 -4.14 -30.20 26.07
CA GLY A 691 -4.38 -30.98 27.29
C GLY A 691 -3.10 -31.56 27.90
N LEU A 692 -3.19 -32.75 28.50
CA LEU A 692 -2.07 -33.44 29.14
C LEU A 692 -1.72 -34.72 28.37
N ILE A 693 -0.43 -35.00 28.24
CA ILE A 693 0.09 -36.14 27.49
C ILE A 693 1.23 -36.84 28.23
N GLY A 694 1.47 -38.11 27.88
CA GLY A 694 2.49 -38.93 28.52
C GLY A 694 2.20 -39.26 29.98
N VAL A 695 3.02 -40.11 30.58
CA VAL A 695 2.87 -40.54 31.98
C VAL A 695 3.16 -39.39 32.94
N ASP A 696 4.11 -38.51 32.60
CA ASP A 696 4.47 -37.35 33.43
C ASP A 696 3.44 -36.20 33.31
N ASN A 697 2.33 -36.36 32.57
CA ASN A 697 1.31 -35.33 32.34
C ASN A 697 1.88 -34.01 31.79
N LEU A 698 2.67 -34.09 30.72
CA LEU A 698 3.22 -32.91 30.06
C LEU A 698 2.09 -32.10 29.39
N PRO A 699 2.13 -30.76 29.44
CA PRO A 699 1.15 -29.94 28.74
C PRO A 699 1.37 -29.99 27.22
N LEU A 700 0.32 -30.32 26.47
CA LEU A 700 0.26 -30.19 25.03
C LEU A 700 -0.34 -28.83 24.66
N SER A 701 0.42 -28.02 23.94
CA SER A 701 -0.03 -26.71 23.49
C SER A 701 -0.94 -26.82 22.26
N LYS A 702 -1.90 -25.91 22.14
CA LYS A 702 -2.61 -25.69 20.88
C LYS A 702 -1.75 -24.85 19.94
N VAL A 703 -2.05 -24.89 18.65
CA VAL A 703 -1.38 -24.10 17.63
C VAL A 703 -2.27 -22.91 17.26
N ASP A 704 -1.75 -21.70 17.41
CA ASP A 704 -2.47 -20.49 16.96
C ASP A 704 -2.79 -20.62 15.48
N ARG A 705 -3.99 -20.18 15.09
CA ARG A 705 -4.46 -20.23 13.71
C ARG A 705 -3.55 -19.35 12.83
N PRO A 706 -2.86 -19.94 11.82
CA PRO A 706 -2.01 -19.20 10.89
C PRO A 706 -2.74 -18.05 10.17
N GLU A 707 -2.09 -16.92 9.94
CA GLU A 707 -2.64 -15.88 9.05
C GLU A 707 -2.18 -16.04 7.59
N VAL A 708 -1.25 -16.95 7.33
CA VAL A 708 -0.77 -17.28 6.00
C VAL A 708 -1.06 -18.75 5.70
N GLU A 709 -1.71 -18.97 4.57
CA GLU A 709 -2.03 -20.29 4.04
C GLU A 709 -1.36 -20.46 2.68
N ILE A 710 -0.62 -21.55 2.50
CA ILE A 710 0.07 -21.88 1.25
C ILE A 710 -0.55 -23.14 0.66
N THR A 711 -0.92 -23.06 -0.62
CA THR A 711 -1.55 -24.15 -1.37
C THR A 711 -0.84 -24.35 -2.70
N LEU A 712 -0.91 -25.57 -3.24
CA LEU A 712 -0.35 -25.99 -4.53
C LEU A 712 -0.99 -27.34 -4.84
N THR A 713 -1.56 -27.50 -6.03
CA THR A 713 -2.25 -28.73 -6.40
C THR A 713 -1.25 -29.83 -6.76
N ALA A 714 -1.10 -30.82 -5.86
CA ALA A 714 -0.41 -32.10 -6.07
C ALA A 714 1.12 -32.06 -6.35
N ALA A 715 1.90 -31.51 -5.42
CA ALA A 715 3.37 -31.59 -5.45
C ALA A 715 4.01 -31.33 -4.07
N LYS A 716 5.34 -31.19 -4.03
CA LYS A 716 6.05 -30.58 -2.89
C LYS A 716 5.91 -29.05 -2.99
N ALA A 717 5.34 -28.42 -1.98
CA ALA A 717 5.17 -26.96 -1.99
C ALA A 717 6.48 -26.26 -1.68
N LEU A 718 7.17 -26.72 -0.63
CA LEU A 718 8.42 -26.17 -0.16
C LEU A 718 9.50 -27.26 -0.22
N GLN A 719 10.63 -26.93 -0.83
CA GLN A 719 11.79 -27.80 -0.92
C GLN A 719 13.00 -27.05 -0.36
N ILE A 720 13.52 -27.52 0.77
CA ILE A 720 14.61 -26.86 1.48
C ILE A 720 15.90 -27.63 1.20
N SER A 721 16.93 -26.94 0.72
CA SER A 721 18.22 -27.54 0.35
C SER A 721 19.40 -26.83 1.01
N ALA A 722 19.15 -26.17 2.15
CA ALA A 722 20.11 -25.34 2.87
C ALA A 722 19.92 -25.40 4.38
N ALA A 723 20.97 -25.05 5.13
CA ALA A 723 20.98 -25.14 6.58
C ALA A 723 20.26 -23.96 7.26
N ASN A 724 19.89 -24.17 8.53
CA ASN A 724 19.32 -23.18 9.42
C ASN A 724 18.00 -22.56 8.94
N PHE A 725 17.21 -23.32 8.16
CA PHE A 725 15.90 -22.90 7.69
C PHE A 725 14.89 -22.82 8.85
N THR A 726 13.96 -21.88 8.78
CA THR A 726 12.82 -21.80 9.72
C THR A 726 11.51 -21.69 8.96
N LEU A 727 10.51 -22.49 9.36
CA LEU A 727 9.13 -22.34 8.94
C LEU A 727 8.25 -22.17 10.18
N ARG A 728 7.54 -21.04 10.26
CA ARG A 728 6.73 -20.69 11.41
C ARG A 728 5.38 -20.11 11.02
N GLY A 729 4.33 -20.58 11.70
CA GLY A 729 3.00 -19.95 11.66
C GLY A 729 2.27 -20.08 10.33
N VAL A 730 2.59 -21.09 9.52
CA VAL A 730 2.00 -21.31 8.18
C VAL A 730 1.01 -22.47 8.23
N ALA A 731 -0.10 -22.35 7.48
CA ALA A 731 -0.91 -23.50 7.09
C ALA A 731 -0.51 -24.01 5.69
N LEU A 732 -0.25 -25.31 5.55
CA LEU A 732 0.15 -25.93 4.28
C LEU A 732 -0.77 -27.10 3.94
N HIS A 733 -1.51 -27.02 2.82
CA HIS A 733 -2.43 -28.08 2.38
C HIS A 733 -2.64 -28.12 0.85
N GLY A 734 -3.52 -29.03 0.36
CA GLY A 734 -3.90 -29.11 -1.06
C GLY A 734 -3.13 -30.16 -1.89
N GLY A 735 -2.62 -31.22 -1.27
CA GLY A 735 -1.68 -32.13 -1.92
C GLY A 735 -0.23 -31.70 -1.78
N ASN A 736 0.12 -31.03 -0.69
CA ASN A 736 1.42 -30.41 -0.46
C ASN A 736 2.26 -31.06 0.62
N GLN A 737 3.58 -31.06 0.42
CA GLN A 737 4.58 -31.51 1.39
C GLN A 737 5.62 -30.42 1.62
N LEU A 738 6.10 -30.31 2.86
CA LEU A 738 7.39 -29.68 3.16
C LEU A 738 8.49 -30.75 3.02
N VAL A 739 9.49 -30.50 2.16
CA VAL A 739 10.62 -31.42 1.98
C VAL A 739 11.89 -30.79 2.54
N LEU A 740 12.56 -31.50 3.46
CA LEU A 740 13.83 -31.11 4.06
C LEU A 740 14.98 -31.94 3.48
N GLY A 741 15.81 -31.29 2.67
CA GLY A 741 16.96 -31.85 1.97
C GLY A 741 16.61 -32.44 0.60
N THR A 742 17.63 -32.54 -0.27
CA THR A 742 17.59 -33.27 -1.54
C THR A 742 18.91 -33.96 -1.82
N GLY A 743 18.94 -35.29 -1.96
CA GLY A 743 20.17 -36.00 -2.34
C GLY A 743 21.36 -35.60 -1.45
N THR A 744 22.36 -34.92 -2.03
CA THR A 744 23.56 -34.43 -1.32
C THR A 744 23.38 -33.11 -0.57
N ASN A 745 22.32 -32.34 -0.83
CA ASN A 745 22.07 -31.05 -0.18
C ASN A 745 21.27 -31.27 1.11
N ALA A 746 21.89 -30.98 2.25
CA ALA A 746 21.28 -31.15 3.56
C ALA A 746 20.51 -29.91 4.00
N ALA A 747 19.33 -30.11 4.58
CA ALA A 747 18.59 -29.09 5.32
C ALA A 747 18.90 -29.23 6.83
N ASP A 748 20.15 -28.93 7.19
CA ASP A 748 20.62 -29.11 8.57
C ASP A 748 20.12 -28.01 9.50
N ASN A 749 19.87 -28.36 10.76
CA ASN A 749 19.40 -27.43 11.79
C ASN A 749 18.12 -26.66 11.39
N ALA A 750 17.17 -27.33 10.75
CA ALA A 750 15.86 -26.77 10.43
C ALA A 750 14.99 -26.64 11.70
N LEU A 751 14.23 -25.56 11.80
CA LEU A 751 13.21 -25.35 12.83
C LEU A 751 11.83 -25.24 12.18
N ILE A 752 10.98 -26.24 12.41
CA ILE A 752 9.61 -26.26 11.89
C ILE A 752 8.67 -26.17 13.08
N GLU A 753 8.03 -25.02 13.28
CA GLU A 753 7.20 -24.81 14.46
C GLU A 753 5.90 -24.05 14.25
N LYS A 754 4.90 -24.34 15.09
CA LYS A 754 3.62 -23.63 15.11
C LYS A 754 2.91 -23.62 13.75
N ASN A 755 3.11 -24.66 12.94
CA ASN A 755 2.49 -24.78 11.62
C ASN A 755 1.30 -25.73 11.67
N ILE A 756 0.44 -25.60 10.66
CA ILE A 756 -0.66 -26.52 10.40
C ILE A 756 -0.38 -27.24 9.07
N PHE A 757 -0.41 -28.57 9.09
CA PHE A 757 -0.23 -29.38 7.89
C PHE A 757 -1.50 -30.19 7.58
N GLY A 758 -1.87 -30.21 6.31
CA GLY A 758 -2.97 -30.99 5.76
C GLY A 758 -4.36 -30.36 5.89
N THR A 759 -4.50 -29.21 6.56
CA THR A 759 -5.76 -28.45 6.63
C THR A 759 -5.56 -26.97 6.34
N THR A 760 -6.69 -26.26 6.19
CA THR A 760 -6.71 -24.80 6.10
C THR A 760 -6.23 -24.15 7.40
N ALA A 761 -5.85 -22.88 7.32
CA ALA A 761 -5.49 -22.04 8.45
C ALA A 761 -6.64 -21.79 9.46
N LYS A 762 -7.88 -22.03 9.06
CA LYS A 762 -9.08 -21.62 9.82
C LYS A 762 -9.67 -22.75 10.65
N ALA A 763 -9.65 -23.96 10.11
CA ALA A 763 -10.27 -25.12 10.73
C ALA A 763 -9.43 -26.37 10.47
N PHE A 764 -9.32 -27.19 11.50
CA PHE A 764 -8.63 -28.47 11.46
C PHE A 764 -9.58 -29.61 11.12
N THR A 765 -10.11 -29.54 9.90
CA THR A 765 -11.04 -30.50 9.31
C THR A 765 -10.54 -30.91 7.93
N LEU A 766 -10.95 -32.08 7.43
CA LEU A 766 -10.62 -32.53 6.09
C LEU A 766 -10.99 -31.45 5.05
N PRO A 767 -10.03 -30.95 4.23
CA PRO A 767 -10.34 -29.95 3.20
C PRO A 767 -11.13 -30.53 2.02
N ALA A 768 -11.81 -29.67 1.26
CA ALA A 768 -12.59 -30.06 0.09
C ALA A 768 -11.72 -30.53 -1.10
N SER A 769 -10.50 -30.00 -1.23
CA SER A 769 -9.42 -30.53 -2.07
C SER A 769 -8.59 -31.53 -1.25
N LEU A 770 -8.13 -32.62 -1.85
CA LEU A 770 -7.45 -33.73 -1.16
C LEU A 770 -6.37 -33.30 -0.13
N PRO A 771 -6.13 -34.15 0.91
CA PRO A 771 -5.05 -33.99 1.90
C PRO A 771 -3.63 -33.88 1.29
N SER A 772 -2.59 -33.60 2.10
CA SER A 772 -1.16 -33.51 1.64
C SER A 772 -0.76 -34.62 0.66
N ALA A 773 0.15 -34.38 -0.30
CA ALA A 773 0.34 -35.31 -1.45
C ALA A 773 0.74 -36.74 -1.03
N GLN A 774 1.56 -36.84 0.02
CA GLN A 774 2.02 -38.13 0.59
C GLN A 774 2.36 -37.91 2.06
N TYR A 775 3.13 -36.86 2.36
CA TYR A 775 3.56 -36.53 3.71
C TYR A 775 3.20 -35.10 4.09
N GLY A 776 2.95 -34.84 5.38
CA GLY A 776 2.98 -33.47 5.89
C GLY A 776 4.40 -32.89 5.77
N ILE A 777 5.36 -33.61 6.36
CA ILE A 777 6.79 -33.27 6.33
C ILE A 777 7.60 -34.48 5.89
N TYR A 778 8.47 -34.29 4.90
CA TYR A 778 9.37 -35.31 4.37
C TYR A 778 10.83 -34.92 4.60
N VAL A 779 11.52 -35.63 5.48
CA VAL A 779 12.91 -35.38 5.84
C VAL A 779 13.80 -36.36 5.07
N VAL A 780 14.33 -35.89 3.94
CA VAL A 780 15.16 -36.67 3.02
C VAL A 780 16.62 -36.67 3.46
N ASN A 781 17.15 -35.48 3.73
CA ASN A 781 18.51 -35.25 4.21
C ASN A 781 18.47 -34.00 5.09
N GLY A 782 18.06 -34.15 6.34
CA GLY A 782 17.84 -32.99 7.21
C GLY A 782 17.97 -33.33 8.68
N SER A 783 18.19 -32.30 9.48
CA SER A 783 18.32 -32.38 10.94
C SER A 783 17.67 -31.15 11.58
N GLY A 784 17.44 -31.20 12.90
CA GLY A 784 16.89 -30.07 13.65
C GLY A 784 15.67 -30.44 14.50
N THR A 785 14.68 -29.55 14.55
CA THR A 785 13.55 -29.64 15.47
C THR A 785 12.21 -29.40 14.76
N ILE A 786 11.25 -30.29 14.99
CA ILE A 786 9.84 -30.16 14.61
C ILE A 786 9.05 -30.00 15.91
N LEU A 787 8.54 -28.79 16.17
CA LEU A 787 8.03 -28.37 17.47
C LEU A 787 6.63 -27.75 17.39
N ASN A 788 5.68 -28.21 18.21
CA ASN A 788 4.37 -27.55 18.34
C ASN A 788 3.62 -27.35 17.01
N ASN A 789 3.64 -28.35 16.13
CA ASN A 789 2.87 -28.35 14.90
C ASN A 789 1.61 -29.21 15.06
N LEU A 790 0.57 -28.84 14.32
CA LEU A 790 -0.66 -29.61 14.19
C LEU A 790 -0.69 -30.24 12.81
N ILE A 791 -0.50 -31.56 12.76
CA ILE A 791 -0.30 -32.33 11.53
C ILE A 791 -1.45 -33.31 11.41
N GLY A 792 -2.22 -33.23 10.34
CA GLY A 792 -3.26 -34.23 10.15
C GLY A 792 -3.72 -34.36 8.74
N TYR A 793 -4.63 -35.31 8.53
CA TYR A 793 -5.17 -35.61 7.20
C TYR A 793 -4.03 -35.67 6.19
N SER A 794 -3.00 -36.48 6.46
CA SER A 794 -1.95 -36.71 5.46
C SER A 794 -2.31 -37.91 4.61
N TYR A 795 -1.95 -37.89 3.33
CA TYR A 795 -2.29 -39.00 2.42
C TYR A 795 -1.67 -40.33 2.90
N ASN A 796 -0.38 -40.33 3.21
CA ASN A 796 0.38 -41.47 3.76
C ASN A 796 0.77 -41.22 5.22
N SER A 797 1.83 -40.45 5.51
CA SER A 797 2.29 -40.24 6.90
C SER A 797 2.31 -38.77 7.29
N GLY A 798 2.18 -38.46 8.58
CA GLY A 798 2.37 -37.10 9.06
C GLY A 798 3.81 -36.63 8.81
N ILE A 799 4.78 -37.43 9.28
CA ILE A 799 6.21 -37.26 9.02
C ILE A 799 6.79 -38.53 8.41
N ASN A 800 7.64 -38.39 7.38
CA ASN A 800 8.55 -39.45 6.95
C ASN A 800 10.01 -39.01 7.08
N TYR A 801 10.84 -39.85 7.70
CA TYR A 801 12.25 -39.57 7.96
C TYR A 801 13.18 -40.63 7.34
N LEU A 802 14.12 -40.17 6.50
CA LEU A 802 15.16 -41.01 5.89
C LEU A 802 16.52 -40.91 6.59
N GLY A 803 16.88 -39.73 7.08
CA GLY A 803 18.22 -39.49 7.63
C GLY A 803 18.73 -38.07 7.38
N GLY A 804 20.00 -37.84 7.70
CA GLY A 804 20.66 -36.56 7.51
C GLY A 804 22.06 -36.48 8.13
N GLY A 805 22.61 -35.27 8.20
CA GLY A 805 23.90 -35.02 8.86
C GLY A 805 23.85 -35.24 10.38
N ALA A 806 22.69 -34.97 10.99
CA ALA A 806 22.43 -35.15 12.42
C ALA A 806 20.99 -35.65 12.67
N GLY A 807 20.67 -35.91 13.94
CA GLY A 807 19.36 -36.40 14.38
C GLY A 807 18.23 -35.37 14.28
N LEU A 808 17.01 -35.84 14.56
CA LEU A 808 15.80 -35.02 14.56
C LEU A 808 15.13 -35.06 15.94
N THR A 809 14.64 -33.91 16.41
CA THR A 809 13.76 -33.84 17.58
C THR A 809 12.34 -33.53 17.14
N ILE A 810 11.38 -34.38 17.52
CA ILE A 810 9.94 -34.22 17.27
C ILE A 810 9.27 -34.05 18.61
N GLN A 811 8.81 -32.83 18.91
CA GLN A 811 8.35 -32.47 20.25
C GLN A 811 7.07 -31.64 20.27
N ASN A 812 6.18 -31.90 21.24
CA ASN A 812 4.98 -31.10 21.49
C ASN A 812 4.05 -30.96 20.26
N ASN A 813 4.12 -31.90 19.30
CA ASN A 813 3.26 -31.89 18.12
C ASN A 813 1.99 -32.71 18.38
N GLU A 814 0.94 -32.36 17.65
CA GLU A 814 -0.30 -33.13 17.59
C GLU A 814 -0.48 -33.71 16.19
N PHE A 815 -0.66 -35.03 16.13
CA PHE A 815 -0.96 -35.79 14.92
C PHE A 815 -2.39 -36.32 14.99
N GLN A 816 -3.15 -36.12 13.92
CA GLN A 816 -4.54 -36.56 13.83
C GLN A 816 -4.86 -37.10 12.44
N GLN A 817 -5.45 -38.29 12.33
CA GLN A 817 -5.92 -38.83 11.05
C GLN A 817 -4.85 -38.88 9.95
N SER A 818 -3.61 -39.23 10.31
CA SER A 818 -2.57 -39.56 9.33
C SER A 818 -2.92 -40.83 8.56
N GLY A 819 -2.49 -40.93 7.30
CA GLY A 819 -2.82 -42.08 6.45
C GLY A 819 -4.26 -42.11 5.96
N TYR A 820 -4.91 -40.94 5.86
CA TYR A 820 -6.36 -40.82 5.69
C TYR A 820 -6.92 -41.65 4.52
N VAL A 821 -6.15 -41.80 3.43
CA VAL A 821 -6.56 -42.54 2.23
C VAL A 821 -5.63 -43.69 1.85
N GLN A 822 -4.46 -43.83 2.47
CA GLN A 822 -3.51 -44.90 2.18
C GLN A 822 -3.45 -45.92 3.33
N ALA A 823 -3.64 -47.19 2.97
CA ALA A 823 -3.36 -48.31 3.86
C ALA A 823 -1.87 -48.31 4.27
N GLY A 824 -1.59 -48.35 5.58
CA GLY A 824 -0.22 -48.32 6.11
C GLY A 824 0.34 -46.92 6.38
N GLY A 825 -0.51 -45.88 6.37
CA GLY A 825 -0.10 -44.51 6.68
C GLY A 825 -0.07 -44.22 8.19
N ASP A 826 1.11 -43.93 8.73
CA ASP A 826 1.36 -43.71 10.17
C ASP A 826 1.39 -42.22 10.53
N ALA A 827 1.30 -41.87 11.82
CA ALA A 827 1.60 -40.48 12.22
C ALA A 827 3.08 -40.12 11.98
N ILE A 828 3.98 -41.02 12.36
CA ILE A 828 5.42 -40.85 12.15
C ILE A 828 6.01 -42.16 11.59
N THR A 829 6.66 -42.07 10.42
CA THR A 829 7.34 -43.22 9.79
C THR A 829 8.83 -42.95 9.64
N LEU A 830 9.67 -43.76 10.28
CA LEU A 830 11.12 -43.76 10.09
C LEU A 830 11.48 -44.92 9.16
N THR A 831 11.43 -44.67 7.86
CA THR A 831 11.90 -45.63 6.85
C THR A 831 13.42 -45.67 6.80
N GLY A 832 14.08 -44.56 7.16
CA GLY A 832 15.53 -44.48 7.17
C GLY A 832 16.15 -44.59 5.77
N SER A 833 17.46 -44.77 5.71
CA SER A 833 18.18 -45.03 4.46
C SER A 833 19.03 -46.28 4.63
N THR A 834 19.09 -47.09 3.58
CA THR A 834 19.99 -48.26 3.54
C THR A 834 21.47 -47.85 3.41
N THR A 835 21.76 -46.56 3.20
CA THR A 835 23.12 -46.03 3.18
C THR A 835 23.68 -45.98 4.60
N ALA A 836 24.75 -46.76 4.84
CA ALA A 836 25.39 -46.85 6.14
C ALA A 836 25.76 -45.47 6.72
N GLY A 837 25.37 -45.22 7.97
CA GLY A 837 25.65 -43.98 8.69
C GLY A 837 24.76 -42.78 8.33
N PHE A 838 23.82 -42.92 7.38
CA PHE A 838 22.90 -41.85 6.99
C PHE A 838 21.72 -41.69 7.96
N ALA A 839 21.18 -42.80 8.47
CA ALA A 839 20.18 -42.75 9.53
C ALA A 839 20.79 -42.19 10.81
N LYS A 840 20.11 -41.22 11.44
CA LYS A 840 20.54 -40.61 12.70
C LYS A 840 19.47 -40.78 13.78
N PRO A 841 19.85 -40.71 15.07
CA PRO A 841 18.91 -40.81 16.18
C PRO A 841 17.76 -39.83 16.07
N VAL A 842 16.54 -40.30 16.30
CA VAL A 842 15.35 -39.45 16.42
C VAL A 842 14.84 -39.47 17.86
N THR A 843 14.56 -38.29 18.41
CA THR A 843 13.90 -38.12 19.70
C THR A 843 12.45 -37.71 19.47
N ILE A 844 11.50 -38.56 19.84
CA ILE A 844 10.06 -38.34 19.76
C ILE A 844 9.54 -38.15 21.18
N THR A 845 9.28 -36.92 21.59
CA THR A 845 8.98 -36.60 22.99
C THR A 845 7.78 -35.70 23.18
N GLY A 846 6.87 -36.05 24.09
CA GLY A 846 5.76 -35.18 24.44
C GLY A 846 4.88 -34.84 23.24
N ASN A 847 4.49 -35.81 22.40
CA ASN A 847 3.55 -35.60 21.30
C ASN A 847 2.21 -36.31 21.56
N LEU A 848 1.14 -35.86 20.92
CA LEU A 848 -0.11 -36.61 20.81
C LEU A 848 -0.20 -37.24 19.41
N LEU A 849 -0.28 -38.56 19.33
CA LEU A 849 -0.43 -39.30 18.08
C LEU A 849 -1.77 -40.03 18.07
N ALA A 850 -2.76 -39.42 17.44
CA ALA A 850 -4.15 -39.85 17.55
C ALA A 850 -4.74 -40.27 16.20
N SER A 851 -5.48 -41.37 16.23
CA SER A 851 -6.35 -41.80 15.13
C SER A 851 -5.65 -41.90 13.78
N SER A 852 -4.41 -42.42 13.71
CA SER A 852 -3.80 -42.76 12.42
C SER A 852 -4.54 -43.95 11.79
N ASN A 853 -4.52 -44.06 10.45
CA ASN A 853 -5.09 -45.21 9.74
C ASN A 853 -4.24 -46.48 9.96
N SER A 854 -2.93 -46.31 10.17
CA SER A 854 -1.97 -47.34 10.55
C SER A 854 -1.50 -47.10 11.99
N SER A 855 -0.21 -47.30 12.27
CA SER A 855 0.37 -47.17 13.60
C SER A 855 0.60 -45.71 13.97
N GLY A 856 0.77 -45.43 15.26
CA GLY A 856 1.20 -44.10 15.70
C GLY A 856 2.63 -43.83 15.21
N ILE A 857 3.54 -44.75 15.49
CA ILE A 857 4.95 -44.66 15.11
C ILE A 857 5.37 -45.96 14.42
N GLN A 858 6.05 -45.86 13.29
CA GLN A 858 6.67 -47.00 12.62
C GLN A 858 8.19 -46.81 12.49
N PHE A 859 8.95 -47.85 12.86
CA PHE A 859 10.39 -47.95 12.65
C PHE A 859 10.70 -49.04 11.62
N GLU A 860 11.45 -48.73 10.56
CA GLU A 860 11.87 -49.73 9.57
C GLU A 860 13.15 -50.44 10.02
N ILE A 861 13.06 -51.76 10.23
CA ILE A 861 14.16 -52.57 10.76
C ILE A 861 15.36 -52.55 9.80
N GLY A 862 16.53 -52.25 10.35
CA GLY A 862 17.80 -52.22 9.62
C GLY A 862 18.11 -50.89 8.92
N SER A 863 17.17 -49.92 8.96
CA SER A 863 17.32 -48.63 8.28
C SER A 863 17.29 -47.42 9.24
N VAL A 864 17.01 -47.62 10.53
CA VAL A 864 16.97 -46.54 11.54
C VAL A 864 18.26 -46.50 12.38
N ALA A 865 18.41 -45.49 13.24
CA ALA A 865 19.46 -45.44 14.27
C ALA A 865 18.89 -45.79 15.65
N ASN A 866 19.61 -45.50 16.74
CA ASN A 866 19.10 -45.62 18.11
C ASN A 866 18.16 -44.45 18.42
N ASN A 867 16.88 -44.72 18.64
CA ASN A 867 15.81 -43.73 18.80
C ASN A 867 15.31 -43.68 20.25
N THR A 868 14.69 -42.57 20.62
CA THR A 868 14.04 -42.38 21.92
C THR A 868 12.60 -41.94 21.71
N VAL A 869 11.65 -42.66 22.31
CA VAL A 869 10.22 -42.35 22.32
C VAL A 869 9.79 -42.17 23.76
N THR A 870 9.52 -40.93 24.18
CA THR A 870 9.23 -40.67 25.59
C THR A 870 8.07 -39.71 25.86
N ASN A 871 7.27 -39.98 26.89
CA ASN A 871 6.17 -39.10 27.32
C ASN A 871 5.18 -38.71 26.20
N ASN A 872 4.98 -39.55 25.19
CA ASN A 872 3.95 -39.33 24.18
C ASN A 872 2.63 -39.96 24.63
N THR A 873 1.52 -39.41 24.15
CA THR A 873 0.23 -40.08 24.19
C THR A 873 -0.07 -40.62 22.79
N ILE A 874 -0.27 -41.93 22.67
CA ILE A 874 -0.50 -42.62 21.41
C ILE A 874 -1.85 -43.33 21.51
N THR A 875 -2.83 -42.94 20.70
CA THR A 875 -4.21 -43.41 20.88
C THR A 875 -5.04 -43.55 19.62
N GLY A 876 -5.97 -44.50 19.61
CA GLY A 876 -6.93 -44.66 18.51
C GLY A 876 -6.28 -45.02 17.17
N ASN A 877 -5.00 -45.36 17.14
CA ASN A 877 -4.30 -45.72 15.90
C ASN A 877 -4.86 -47.04 15.35
N GLY A 878 -4.90 -47.15 14.03
CA GLY A 878 -5.71 -48.14 13.32
C GLY A 878 -7.20 -47.84 13.29
N LYS A 879 -7.68 -46.66 13.71
CA LYS A 879 -9.11 -46.29 13.67
C LYS A 879 -9.39 -45.02 12.87
N GLY A 880 -8.37 -44.39 12.29
CA GLY A 880 -8.53 -43.19 11.44
C GLY A 880 -8.80 -43.51 9.97
N GLY A 881 -9.34 -42.54 9.23
CA GLY A 881 -9.40 -42.61 7.75
C GLY A 881 -10.32 -43.67 7.14
N ALA A 882 -10.02 -44.05 5.89
CA ALA A 882 -10.78 -45.06 5.13
C ALA A 882 -10.39 -46.50 5.50
N ALA A 883 -11.38 -47.37 5.73
CA ALA A 883 -11.28 -48.70 6.36
C ALA A 883 -10.43 -49.79 5.64
N THR A 884 -9.62 -49.45 4.65
CA THR A 884 -8.84 -50.43 3.87
C THR A 884 -7.49 -50.69 4.55
N ARG A 885 -7.42 -51.80 5.30
CA ARG A 885 -6.22 -52.45 5.88
C ARG A 885 -5.46 -51.61 6.94
N LEU A 886 -5.87 -51.84 8.19
CA LEU A 886 -5.41 -51.14 9.39
C LEU A 886 -4.30 -51.96 10.07
N GLU A 887 -3.06 -51.48 9.99
CA GLU A 887 -1.93 -51.91 10.83
C GLU A 887 -2.04 -51.09 12.13
N GLY A 888 -2.73 -51.63 13.13
CA GLY A 888 -3.39 -50.81 14.16
C GLY A 888 -2.66 -50.64 15.48
N SER A 889 -1.33 -50.77 15.50
CA SER A 889 -0.57 -50.72 16.75
C SER A 889 -0.25 -49.30 17.22
N GLY A 890 0.14 -49.12 18.48
CA GLY A 890 0.68 -47.84 18.94
C GLY A 890 2.04 -47.55 18.29
N ILE A 891 2.99 -48.48 18.43
CA ILE A 891 4.34 -48.42 17.88
C ILE A 891 4.66 -49.75 17.18
N HIS A 892 5.19 -49.68 15.96
CA HIS A 892 5.49 -50.86 15.14
C HIS A 892 6.92 -50.87 14.60
N TYR A 893 7.63 -51.98 14.79
CA TYR A 893 8.88 -52.26 14.08
C TYR A 893 8.60 -53.06 12.80
N LEU A 894 8.66 -52.41 11.64
CA LEU A 894 8.36 -53.01 10.34
C LEU A 894 9.54 -53.80 9.77
N ALA A 895 9.33 -55.08 9.50
CA ALA A 895 10.22 -55.89 8.65
C ALA A 895 9.71 -55.93 7.19
N ARG A 896 10.53 -55.54 6.20
CA ARG A 896 10.16 -55.61 4.77
C ARG A 896 10.29 -57.00 4.15
N ASN A 897 11.12 -57.86 4.73
CA ASN A 897 11.37 -59.21 4.23
C ASN A 897 11.86 -60.11 5.38
N ALA A 898 11.99 -61.41 5.12
CA ALA A 898 12.35 -62.41 6.12
C ALA A 898 13.81 -62.32 6.64
N THR A 899 14.67 -61.46 6.08
CA THR A 899 16.12 -61.44 6.36
C THR A 899 16.61 -60.16 7.03
N VAL A 900 15.82 -59.09 7.07
CA VAL A 900 16.21 -57.86 7.78
C VAL A 900 16.44 -58.13 9.26
N ASN A 901 17.43 -57.42 9.81
CA ASN A 901 17.81 -57.52 11.21
C ASN A 901 18.40 -56.19 11.67
N SER A 902 18.18 -55.85 12.94
CA SER A 902 18.66 -54.62 13.56
C SER A 902 19.18 -54.92 14.96
N THR A 903 20.20 -54.16 15.39
CA THR A 903 20.74 -54.22 16.75
C THR A 903 20.58 -52.89 17.47
N ASN A 904 19.80 -51.97 16.91
CA ASN A 904 19.64 -50.63 17.46
C ASN A 904 19.05 -50.68 18.86
N SER A 905 19.62 -49.87 19.74
CA SER A 905 19.20 -49.76 21.13
C SER A 905 18.18 -48.63 21.26
N ASP A 906 16.92 -48.95 21.03
CA ASP A 906 15.82 -48.00 21.14
C ASP A 906 15.24 -47.98 22.56
N THR A 907 14.79 -46.81 23.00
CA THR A 907 14.15 -46.62 24.30
C THR A 907 12.74 -46.09 24.13
N ILE A 908 11.76 -46.81 24.65
CA ILE A 908 10.34 -46.43 24.66
C ILE A 908 9.94 -46.27 26.14
N THR A 909 9.80 -45.05 26.62
CA THR A 909 9.58 -44.80 28.05
C THR A 909 8.48 -43.81 28.37
N LYS A 910 7.73 -44.05 29.46
CA LYS A 910 6.75 -43.08 29.99
C LYS A 910 5.67 -42.64 29.00
N ASN A 911 5.42 -43.40 27.94
CA ASN A 911 4.34 -43.12 27.00
C ASN A 911 3.02 -43.64 27.56
N VAL A 912 1.91 -43.01 27.17
CA VAL A 912 0.55 -43.50 27.41
C VAL A 912 0.03 -44.05 26.08
N ILE A 913 -0.12 -45.37 25.98
CA ILE A 913 -0.49 -46.06 24.73
C ILE A 913 -1.79 -46.80 24.96
N TYR A 914 -2.88 -46.31 24.35
CA TYR A 914 -4.21 -46.83 24.67
C TYR A 914 -5.17 -46.79 23.51
N ASN A 915 -6.18 -47.65 23.53
CA ASN A 915 -7.25 -47.66 22.53
C ASN A 915 -6.75 -47.83 21.08
N SER A 916 -5.55 -48.40 20.89
CA SER A 916 -5.07 -48.83 19.57
C SER A 916 -5.95 -49.98 19.05
N LEU A 917 -6.11 -50.11 17.74
CA LEU A 917 -6.91 -51.22 17.17
C LEU A 917 -6.26 -52.59 17.43
N SER A 918 -4.93 -52.65 17.52
CA SER A 918 -4.15 -53.87 17.78
C SER A 918 -3.30 -53.70 19.05
N SER A 919 -2.11 -54.29 19.11
CA SER A 919 -1.20 -54.24 20.26
C SER A 919 -0.63 -52.83 20.52
N GLY A 920 -0.15 -52.57 21.75
CA GLY A 920 0.47 -51.29 22.10
C GLY A 920 1.80 -51.07 21.38
N VAL A 921 2.74 -51.99 21.55
CA VAL A 921 4.04 -52.01 20.86
C VAL A 921 4.23 -53.38 20.20
N VAL A 922 4.51 -53.40 18.91
CA VAL A 922 4.84 -54.63 18.16
C VAL A 922 6.32 -54.62 17.78
N VAL A 923 7.08 -55.58 18.29
CA VAL A 923 8.50 -55.78 17.95
C VAL A 923 8.61 -56.99 17.02
N ASN A 924 8.71 -56.73 15.71
CA ASN A 924 8.78 -57.82 14.75
C ASN A 924 10.10 -58.59 14.84
N PHE A 925 10.02 -59.83 14.35
CA PHE A 925 11.16 -60.68 14.08
C PHE A 925 12.24 -59.94 13.25
N GLY A 926 13.45 -59.90 13.79
CA GLY A 926 14.60 -59.15 13.27
C GLY A 926 14.96 -57.91 14.09
N GLN A 927 14.10 -57.42 14.98
CA GLN A 927 14.44 -56.32 15.90
C GLN A 927 14.75 -56.84 17.31
N LYS A 928 15.82 -56.30 17.92
CA LYS A 928 16.18 -56.54 19.32
C LYS A 928 16.75 -55.28 19.98
N ASN A 929 17.09 -55.37 21.26
CA ASN A 929 17.61 -54.29 22.10
C ASN A 929 16.63 -53.12 22.29
N VAL A 930 15.31 -53.39 22.27
CA VAL A 930 14.29 -52.38 22.55
C VAL A 930 13.94 -52.41 24.03
N THR A 931 14.31 -51.34 24.74
CA THR A 931 13.96 -51.14 26.16
C THR A 931 12.61 -50.43 26.26
N ILE A 932 11.61 -51.12 26.81
CA ILE A 932 10.24 -50.62 26.96
C ILE A 932 9.98 -50.48 28.46
N SER A 933 9.97 -49.26 28.98
CA SER A 933 10.01 -49.03 30.43
C SER A 933 9.06 -47.92 30.89
N GLN A 934 8.34 -48.17 31.98
CA GLN A 934 7.42 -47.21 32.62
C GLN A 934 6.33 -46.65 31.71
N ASN A 935 5.92 -47.37 30.66
CA ASN A 935 4.80 -46.96 29.81
C ASN A 935 3.47 -47.40 30.44
N SER A 936 2.40 -46.66 30.16
CA SER A 936 1.04 -46.98 30.59
C SER A 936 0.25 -47.53 29.40
N PHE A 937 -0.19 -48.79 29.50
CA PHE A 937 -1.02 -49.46 28.49
C PHE A 937 -2.43 -49.76 29.01
N TYR A 938 -3.45 -49.50 28.20
CA TYR A 938 -4.84 -49.88 28.51
C TYR A 938 -5.76 -49.81 27.26
N LEU A 939 -6.82 -50.61 27.23
CA LEU A 939 -7.83 -50.66 26.16
C LEU A 939 -7.27 -50.90 24.75
N ASN A 940 -6.06 -51.44 24.60
CA ASN A 940 -5.54 -51.79 23.27
C ASN A 940 -6.22 -53.06 22.76
N GLY A 941 -6.39 -53.21 21.45
CA GLY A 941 -7.16 -54.32 20.88
C GLY A 941 -6.51 -55.70 21.00
N LEU A 942 -5.22 -55.79 21.31
CA LEU A 942 -4.47 -57.02 21.57
C LEU A 942 -3.53 -56.84 22.80
N THR A 943 -2.35 -57.45 22.83
CA THR A 943 -1.40 -57.36 23.95
C THR A 943 -0.70 -55.99 24.01
N SER A 944 -0.23 -55.58 25.19
CA SER A 944 0.46 -54.29 25.31
C SER A 944 1.82 -54.26 24.59
N ILE A 945 2.59 -55.34 24.72
CA ILE A 945 3.84 -55.59 24.00
C ILE A 945 3.66 -56.94 23.32
N ASP A 946 3.98 -57.02 22.04
CA ASP A 946 3.74 -58.20 21.20
C ASP A 946 4.96 -58.50 20.32
N PHE A 947 5.35 -59.76 20.25
CA PHE A 947 6.39 -60.24 19.34
C PHE A 947 5.80 -61.02 18.18
N THR A 948 6.42 -60.92 17.00
CA THR A 948 5.96 -61.70 15.84
C THR A 948 6.84 -62.92 15.57
N ALA A 949 6.24 -63.96 14.99
CA ALA A 949 6.97 -65.10 14.43
C ALA A 949 7.83 -64.71 13.20
N SER A 950 8.63 -65.65 12.71
CA SER A 950 9.60 -65.45 11.61
C SER A 950 9.00 -65.03 10.27
N ASP A 951 7.69 -65.22 10.08
CA ASP A 951 6.93 -64.79 8.92
C ASP A 951 6.28 -63.39 9.09
N GLY A 952 6.52 -62.72 10.22
CA GLY A 952 6.04 -61.38 10.56
C GLY A 952 6.72 -60.25 9.78
N TYR A 953 6.69 -60.29 8.45
CA TYR A 953 7.18 -59.25 7.56
C TYR A 953 6.13 -58.92 6.47
N VAL A 954 6.32 -57.80 5.78
CA VAL A 954 5.42 -57.36 4.70
C VAL A 954 5.25 -58.46 3.64
N GLY A 955 4.02 -58.93 3.45
CA GLY A 955 3.70 -59.99 2.47
C GLY A 955 3.94 -61.43 2.95
N GLY A 956 4.43 -61.62 4.18
CA GLY A 956 4.47 -62.92 4.85
C GLY A 956 3.16 -63.20 5.59
N ASN A 957 3.12 -62.87 6.88
CA ASN A 957 1.95 -63.00 7.75
C ASN A 957 1.04 -61.76 7.66
N ALA A 958 -0.27 -61.93 7.54
CA ALA A 958 -1.23 -60.82 7.48
C ALA A 958 -1.27 -59.93 8.74
N ASN A 959 -0.73 -60.40 9.86
CA ASN A 959 -0.69 -59.71 11.15
C ASN A 959 0.67 -59.05 11.47
N TYR A 960 1.59 -58.92 10.51
CA TYR A 960 2.94 -58.38 10.76
C TYR A 960 2.98 -57.01 11.46
N GLY A 961 1.92 -56.19 11.41
CA GLY A 961 1.81 -54.91 12.12
C GLY A 961 0.76 -54.88 13.22
N LYS A 962 0.27 -56.05 13.62
CA LYS A 962 -0.76 -56.21 14.65
C LYS A 962 -0.25 -56.95 15.89
N GLY A 963 0.73 -57.83 15.70
CA GLY A 963 1.12 -58.81 16.72
C GLY A 963 0.47 -60.17 16.50
N ASN A 964 0.94 -61.20 17.20
CA ASN A 964 0.41 -62.56 17.12
C ASN A 964 -0.11 -63.10 18.47
N GLY A 965 -0.15 -62.26 19.51
CA GLY A 965 -0.58 -62.62 20.86
C GLY A 965 0.60 -62.95 21.77
N VAL A 966 0.31 -63.52 22.94
CA VAL A 966 1.34 -63.82 23.94
C VAL A 966 2.32 -64.89 23.44
N THR A 967 3.60 -64.56 23.50
CA THR A 967 4.75 -65.45 23.29
C THR A 967 5.04 -66.20 24.60
N PRO A 968 4.78 -67.52 24.70
CA PRO A 968 4.93 -68.26 25.95
C PRO A 968 6.41 -68.42 26.33
N ASN A 969 6.70 -68.43 27.63
CA ASN A 969 8.08 -68.61 28.08
C ASN A 969 8.61 -70.00 27.70
N ASP A 970 9.83 -70.05 27.16
CA ASP A 970 10.51 -71.29 26.77
C ASP A 970 11.84 -71.53 27.51
N GLY A 971 12.33 -70.52 28.24
CA GLY A 971 13.58 -70.53 28.99
C GLY A 971 14.81 -70.20 28.15
N ALA A 972 14.68 -69.86 26.88
CA ALA A 972 15.76 -69.62 25.94
C ALA A 972 15.74 -68.18 25.40
N THR A 973 16.76 -67.86 24.59
CA THR A 973 16.75 -66.65 23.76
C THR A 973 17.05 -67.06 22.31
N VAL A 974 16.32 -66.47 21.37
CA VAL A 974 16.52 -66.70 19.94
C VAL A 974 16.94 -65.39 19.30
N ALA A 975 18.16 -65.35 18.75
CA ALA A 975 18.85 -64.11 18.38
C ALA A 975 18.11 -63.16 17.42
N ARG A 976 17.09 -63.64 16.70
CA ARG A 976 16.29 -62.89 15.72
C ARG A 976 14.83 -62.72 16.11
N GLU A 977 14.35 -63.36 17.16
CA GLU A 977 13.01 -63.07 17.66
C GLU A 977 12.93 -61.65 18.18
N GLY A 978 11.72 -61.09 18.22
CA GLY A 978 11.48 -59.77 18.78
C GLY A 978 12.08 -59.69 20.19
N ASN A 979 12.99 -58.74 20.42
CA ASN A 979 13.73 -58.66 21.68
C ASN A 979 14.36 -59.99 22.14
N THR A 980 14.83 -60.78 21.18
CA THR A 980 15.43 -62.10 21.40
C THR A 980 14.52 -63.17 22.01
N GLY A 981 13.19 -63.00 21.95
CA GLY A 981 12.23 -63.90 22.59
C GLY A 981 12.28 -63.80 24.11
N GLN A 982 12.50 -62.59 24.63
CA GLN A 982 12.72 -62.38 26.07
C GLN A 982 11.54 -62.87 26.91
N ASP A 983 11.78 -63.90 27.73
CA ASP A 983 10.80 -64.42 28.68
C ASP A 983 10.39 -63.36 29.72
N TYR A 984 9.09 -63.35 30.05
CA TYR A 984 8.52 -62.49 31.10
C TYR A 984 8.64 -63.12 32.50
N PRO A 985 8.48 -62.33 33.58
CA PRO A 985 8.38 -62.86 34.94
C PRO A 985 7.16 -63.77 35.09
N VAL A 986 7.27 -64.83 35.88
CA VAL A 986 6.14 -65.63 36.35
C VAL A 986 6.15 -65.62 37.87
N PHE A 987 5.14 -64.97 38.47
CA PHE A 987 5.02 -64.88 39.91
C PHE A 987 4.52 -66.20 40.51
N THR A 988 5.16 -66.64 41.59
CA THR A 988 4.75 -67.79 42.39
C THR A 988 4.00 -67.38 43.66
N ALA A 989 4.28 -66.19 44.19
CA ALA A 989 3.53 -65.61 45.30
C ALA A 989 3.66 -64.07 45.29
N ILE A 990 2.59 -63.40 45.70
CA ILE A 990 2.60 -61.98 46.06
C ILE A 990 1.92 -61.79 47.42
N THR A 991 2.47 -60.95 48.29
CA THR A 991 1.90 -60.64 49.60
C THR A 991 1.94 -59.13 49.84
N LEU A 992 0.78 -58.52 50.11
CA LEU A 992 0.68 -57.14 50.55
C LEU A 992 0.53 -57.12 52.07
N GLY A 993 1.43 -56.41 52.77
CA GLY A 993 1.39 -56.23 54.21
C GLY A 993 2.15 -54.99 54.65
N GLY A 994 1.57 -54.19 55.55
CA GLY A 994 2.25 -53.00 56.08
C GLY A 994 2.63 -51.94 55.03
N GLY A 995 1.93 -51.89 53.89
CA GLY A 995 2.24 -50.99 52.77
C GLY A 995 3.39 -51.48 51.87
N ILE A 996 3.91 -52.68 52.12
CA ILE A 996 4.96 -53.32 51.32
C ILE A 996 4.32 -54.47 50.54
N LEU A 997 4.70 -54.56 49.26
CA LEU A 997 4.35 -55.65 48.37
C LEU A 997 5.60 -56.54 48.20
N ASP A 998 5.53 -57.74 48.76
CA ASP A 998 6.54 -58.78 48.61
C ASP A 998 6.18 -59.67 47.41
N VAL A 999 7.15 -59.91 46.52
CA VAL A 999 6.95 -60.73 45.32
C VAL A 999 8.05 -61.78 45.19
N THR A 1000 7.66 -62.99 44.76
CA THR A 1000 8.59 -64.07 44.40
C THR A 1000 8.17 -64.69 43.08
N GLY A 1001 9.13 -65.14 42.28
CA GLY A 1001 8.86 -65.73 40.98
C GLY A 1001 10.12 -66.23 40.27
N TYR A 1002 10.01 -66.41 38.96
CA TYR A 1002 11.15 -66.68 38.08
C TYR A 1002 10.98 -65.99 36.73
N VAL A 1003 12.08 -65.76 36.01
CA VAL A 1003 12.09 -65.41 34.57
C VAL A 1003 12.66 -66.61 33.82
N GLY A 1004 11.96 -67.15 32.84
CA GLY A 1004 12.31 -68.44 32.23
C GLY A 1004 11.13 -69.41 32.16
N ASN A 1005 11.43 -70.71 32.05
CA ASN A 1005 10.41 -71.78 32.09
C ASN A 1005 10.25 -72.46 33.46
N GLY A 1006 10.97 -72.01 34.49
CA GLY A 1006 10.90 -72.52 35.87
C GLY A 1006 11.58 -73.87 36.12
N THR A 1007 12.09 -74.54 35.08
CA THR A 1007 12.85 -75.80 35.18
C THR A 1007 14.31 -75.66 34.78
N SER A 1008 14.59 -74.91 33.72
CA SER A 1008 15.92 -74.56 33.20
C SER A 1008 15.84 -73.23 32.43
N THR A 1009 16.88 -72.42 32.45
CA THR A 1009 16.89 -71.20 31.65
C THR A 1009 18.29 -70.71 31.27
N SER A 1010 18.41 -69.99 30.16
CA SER A 1010 19.60 -69.22 29.79
C SER A 1010 19.79 -67.93 30.60
N PHE A 1011 18.83 -67.55 31.45
CA PHE A 1011 18.88 -66.29 32.21
C PHE A 1011 19.55 -66.42 33.60
N ASP A 1012 19.99 -67.62 33.99
CA ASP A 1012 20.65 -67.85 35.29
C ASP A 1012 21.87 -66.93 35.47
N SER A 1013 21.99 -66.31 36.66
CA SER A 1013 23.06 -65.36 37.02
C SER A 1013 23.12 -64.09 36.17
N THR A 1014 22.07 -63.77 35.39
CA THR A 1014 21.99 -62.51 34.64
C THR A 1014 21.31 -61.41 35.46
N SER A 1015 21.68 -60.15 35.21
CA SER A 1015 20.99 -59.00 35.80
C SER A 1015 19.70 -58.73 35.03
N ALA A 1016 18.58 -58.70 35.74
CA ALA A 1016 17.27 -58.40 35.21
C ALA A 1016 16.65 -57.18 35.91
N VAL A 1017 15.96 -56.37 35.13
CA VAL A 1017 15.12 -55.27 35.62
C VAL A 1017 13.68 -55.73 35.48
N ILE A 1018 13.01 -55.98 36.61
CA ILE A 1018 11.61 -56.39 36.65
C ILE A 1018 10.76 -55.16 36.95
N GLU A 1019 9.97 -54.71 35.98
CA GLU A 1019 9.05 -53.60 36.19
C GLU A 1019 7.65 -54.11 36.48
N ILE A 1020 7.07 -53.63 37.57
CA ILE A 1020 5.83 -54.15 38.14
C ILE A 1020 4.72 -53.12 37.96
N TYR A 1021 3.56 -53.61 37.54
CA TYR A 1021 2.40 -52.80 37.19
C TYR A 1021 1.13 -53.37 37.83
N LYS A 1022 0.20 -52.47 38.15
CA LYS A 1022 -1.20 -52.84 38.27
C LYS A 1022 -1.73 -53.13 36.87
N ALA A 1023 -2.22 -54.34 36.68
CA ALA A 1023 -2.77 -54.80 35.43
C ALA A 1023 -4.19 -54.24 35.22
N ASP A 1024 -4.49 -53.84 33.99
CA ASP A 1024 -5.86 -53.79 33.46
C ASP A 1024 -6.10 -55.08 32.67
N ASP A 1025 -7.32 -55.62 32.66
CA ASP A 1025 -7.62 -56.86 31.94
C ASP A 1025 -8.98 -56.72 31.28
N ASP A 1026 -8.95 -56.46 29.98
CA ASP A 1026 -10.11 -56.34 29.11
C ASP A 1026 -10.38 -57.63 28.28
N GLY A 1027 -9.66 -58.72 28.59
CA GLY A 1027 -9.97 -60.09 28.15
C GLY A 1027 -9.43 -60.49 26.78
N ASN A 1028 -8.58 -59.66 26.17
CA ASN A 1028 -7.96 -59.86 24.85
C ASN A 1028 -6.45 -60.14 24.92
N GLN A 1029 -5.89 -60.35 26.11
CA GLN A 1029 -4.48 -60.72 26.34
C GLN A 1029 -4.32 -62.12 26.96
N ASN A 1030 -5.23 -63.06 26.62
CA ASN A 1030 -5.13 -64.42 27.13
C ASN A 1030 -4.08 -65.24 26.33
N GLY A 1031 -3.17 -65.90 27.04
CA GLY A 1031 -2.03 -66.60 26.46
C GLY A 1031 -1.58 -67.80 27.28
N ALA A 1032 -0.74 -68.65 26.67
CA ALA A 1032 -0.04 -69.70 27.40
C ALA A 1032 1.10 -69.10 28.22
N VAL A 1033 1.35 -69.66 29.41
CA VAL A 1033 2.43 -69.20 30.30
C VAL A 1033 3.75 -69.82 29.91
N LEU A 1034 3.73 -71.13 29.65
CA LEU A 1034 4.88 -71.90 29.20
C LEU A 1034 4.55 -72.56 27.87
N VAL A 1035 5.56 -72.75 27.03
CA VAL A 1035 5.40 -73.49 25.78
C VAL A 1035 4.82 -74.88 26.05
N GLY A 1036 3.63 -75.14 25.50
CA GLY A 1036 2.96 -76.44 25.59
C GLY A 1036 2.25 -76.74 26.92
N ASP A 1037 2.03 -75.77 27.79
CA ASP A 1037 1.32 -75.99 29.07
C ASP A 1037 -0.20 -76.22 28.94
N GLY A 1038 -0.76 -75.95 27.76
CA GLY A 1038 -2.19 -76.07 27.47
C GLY A 1038 -3.07 -75.05 28.20
N LYS A 1039 -2.48 -74.00 28.78
CA LYS A 1039 -3.19 -72.94 29.50
C LYS A 1039 -3.50 -71.77 28.59
N SER A 1040 -4.53 -71.01 28.95
CA SER A 1040 -4.84 -69.71 28.38
C SER A 1040 -5.28 -68.83 29.55
N VAL A 1041 -4.37 -68.00 30.04
CA VAL A 1041 -4.58 -67.14 31.21
C VAL A 1041 -4.36 -65.67 30.83
N PRO A 1042 -4.93 -64.71 31.56
CA PRO A 1042 -4.73 -63.30 31.25
C PRO A 1042 -3.31 -62.83 31.57
N HIS A 1043 -2.69 -62.07 30.68
CA HIS A 1043 -1.42 -61.36 30.91
C HIS A 1043 -1.62 -59.87 31.23
N GLY A 1044 -2.83 -59.36 30.97
CA GLY A 1044 -3.24 -57.98 31.22
C GLY A 1044 -2.43 -56.92 30.47
N GLU A 1045 -2.77 -55.66 30.74
CA GLU A 1045 -2.06 -54.48 30.28
C GLU A 1045 -1.43 -53.73 31.46
N GLY A 1046 -0.15 -53.36 31.35
CA GLY A 1046 0.55 -52.60 32.38
C GLY A 1046 0.11 -51.14 32.42
N LYS A 1047 -1.01 -50.87 33.11
CA LYS A 1047 -1.60 -49.52 33.16
C LYS A 1047 -0.93 -48.59 34.15
N THR A 1048 -0.76 -49.04 35.39
CA THR A 1048 -0.18 -48.19 36.45
C THR A 1048 1.13 -48.79 36.92
N TYR A 1049 2.23 -48.11 36.64
CA TYR A 1049 3.55 -48.50 37.12
C TYR A 1049 3.64 -48.35 38.64
N LEU A 1050 4.09 -49.41 39.32
CA LEU A 1050 4.21 -49.49 40.78
C LEU A 1050 5.67 -49.38 41.24
N GLY A 1051 6.61 -49.88 40.45
CA GLY A 1051 8.03 -49.83 40.77
C GLY A 1051 8.87 -50.83 39.98
N THR A 1052 10.17 -50.83 40.27
CA THR A 1052 11.16 -51.70 39.64
C THR A 1052 11.90 -52.51 40.69
N LEU A 1053 12.17 -53.78 40.39
CA LEU A 1053 13.14 -54.60 41.07
C LEU A 1053 14.33 -54.85 40.16
N THR A 1054 15.52 -54.42 40.56
CA THR A 1054 16.76 -54.81 39.89
C THR A 1054 17.36 -56.00 40.64
N VAL A 1055 17.41 -57.16 39.99
CA VAL A 1055 17.81 -58.43 40.61
C VAL A 1055 18.86 -59.14 39.76
N THR A 1056 19.70 -59.95 40.41
CA THR A 1056 20.45 -61.00 39.73
C THR A 1056 19.64 -62.28 39.84
N LEU A 1057 19.28 -62.86 38.69
CA LEU A 1057 18.44 -64.05 38.65
C LEU A 1057 19.21 -65.27 39.21
N GLY A 1058 18.58 -65.98 40.13
CA GLY A 1058 19.12 -67.21 40.73
C GLY A 1058 18.97 -68.41 39.79
N ALA A 1059 19.21 -69.61 40.32
CA ALA A 1059 19.02 -70.85 39.57
C ALA A 1059 17.58 -70.99 39.06
N LYS A 1060 17.42 -71.46 37.81
CA LYS A 1060 16.13 -71.55 37.12
C LYS A 1060 15.42 -70.19 36.98
N GLY A 1061 16.20 -69.11 36.94
CA GLY A 1061 15.72 -67.74 36.80
C GLY A 1061 15.00 -67.18 38.01
N ALA A 1062 15.17 -67.77 39.20
CA ALA A 1062 14.44 -67.37 40.40
C ALA A 1062 14.72 -65.91 40.81
N PHE A 1063 13.68 -65.20 41.27
CA PHE A 1063 13.80 -63.87 41.85
C PHE A 1063 12.88 -63.70 43.07
N SER A 1064 13.26 -62.76 43.94
CA SER A 1064 12.44 -62.29 45.05
C SER A 1064 12.78 -60.83 45.34
N GLY A 1065 11.79 -60.04 45.74
CA GLY A 1065 12.03 -58.66 46.15
C GLY A 1065 10.79 -58.03 46.77
N THR A 1066 10.97 -56.79 47.23
CA THR A 1066 9.94 -56.02 47.92
C THR A 1066 9.84 -54.64 47.29
N LEU A 1067 8.63 -54.12 47.10
CA LEU A 1067 8.40 -52.75 46.67
C LEU A 1067 7.37 -52.05 47.57
N SER A 1068 7.34 -50.72 47.55
CA SER A 1068 6.21 -49.99 48.11
C SER A 1068 4.95 -50.35 47.34
N ALA A 1069 3.86 -50.63 48.05
CA ALA A 1069 2.59 -50.99 47.42
C ALA A 1069 2.01 -49.84 46.56
N GLY A 1070 2.35 -48.58 46.87
CA GLY A 1070 1.82 -47.43 46.15
C GLY A 1070 0.29 -47.42 46.14
N ALA A 1071 -0.30 -47.43 44.94
CA ALA A 1071 -1.76 -47.47 44.74
C ALA A 1071 -2.33 -48.91 44.63
N PHE A 1072 -1.51 -49.95 44.83
CA PHE A 1072 -1.93 -51.35 44.75
C PHE A 1072 -2.73 -51.78 45.97
N THR A 1073 -3.82 -52.52 45.73
CA THR A 1073 -4.65 -53.15 46.76
C THR A 1073 -4.72 -54.65 46.58
N ALA A 1074 -5.12 -55.39 47.63
CA ALA A 1074 -5.16 -56.86 47.59
C ALA A 1074 -6.09 -57.44 46.51
N ASN A 1075 -7.05 -56.66 46.00
CA ASN A 1075 -8.00 -57.08 44.97
C ASN A 1075 -7.55 -56.73 43.53
N ASP A 1076 -6.48 -55.96 43.39
CA ASP A 1076 -5.87 -55.63 42.11
C ASP A 1076 -5.09 -56.82 41.54
N SER A 1077 -5.02 -56.90 40.21
CA SER A 1077 -4.11 -57.81 39.51
C SER A 1077 -2.75 -57.15 39.31
N LEU A 1078 -1.70 -57.93 39.43
CA LEU A 1078 -0.33 -57.53 39.15
C LEU A 1078 0.14 -58.20 37.87
N THR A 1079 0.82 -57.43 37.02
CA THR A 1079 1.58 -57.89 35.86
C THR A 1079 2.95 -57.21 35.85
N ALA A 1080 3.89 -57.73 35.08
CA ALA A 1080 5.26 -57.24 35.03
C ALA A 1080 5.94 -57.56 33.71
N THR A 1081 7.00 -56.82 33.42
CA THR A 1081 7.95 -57.12 32.35
C THR A 1081 9.32 -57.41 32.95
N ALA A 1082 10.19 -58.10 32.19
CA ALA A 1082 11.60 -58.27 32.48
C ALA A 1082 12.43 -57.64 31.37
N THR A 1083 13.40 -56.80 31.73
CA THR A 1083 14.41 -56.30 30.81
C THR A 1083 15.77 -56.91 31.13
N ILE A 1084 16.36 -57.61 30.16
CA ILE A 1084 17.68 -58.24 30.26
C ILE A 1084 18.53 -57.81 29.07
N VAL A 1085 19.71 -57.22 29.32
CA VAL A 1085 20.63 -56.74 28.27
C VAL A 1085 19.92 -55.84 27.23
N GLY A 1086 19.01 -54.98 27.68
CA GLY A 1086 18.27 -54.04 26.83
C GLY A 1086 17.09 -54.62 26.05
N ASN A 1087 16.78 -55.91 26.21
CA ASN A 1087 15.60 -56.55 25.62
C ASN A 1087 14.50 -56.64 26.67
N THR A 1088 13.32 -56.11 26.38
CA THR A 1088 12.17 -56.17 27.30
C THR A 1088 11.20 -57.25 26.84
N SER A 1089 10.72 -58.08 27.76
CA SER A 1089 9.69 -59.10 27.54
C SER A 1089 8.31 -58.49 27.26
N GLU A 1090 7.38 -59.34 26.85
CA GLU A 1090 5.95 -59.05 26.99
C GLU A 1090 5.53 -59.01 28.48
N PHE A 1091 4.24 -58.79 28.75
CA PHE A 1091 3.71 -58.78 30.12
C PHE A 1091 3.49 -60.20 30.67
N SER A 1092 3.77 -60.38 31.96
CA SER A 1092 3.57 -61.62 32.71
C SER A 1092 2.10 -62.02 32.85
N PRO A 1093 1.78 -63.29 33.17
CA PRO A 1093 0.45 -63.67 33.63
C PRO A 1093 0.02 -62.86 34.85
N ASN A 1094 -1.24 -62.44 34.86
CA ASN A 1094 -1.85 -61.72 35.97
C ASN A 1094 -1.84 -62.58 37.25
N ILE A 1095 -1.39 -62.00 38.36
CA ILE A 1095 -1.48 -62.61 39.69
C ILE A 1095 -2.21 -61.68 40.66
N LYS A 1096 -3.03 -62.27 41.54
CA LYS A 1096 -3.64 -61.58 42.68
C LYS A 1096 -3.11 -62.14 43.98
N GLN A 1097 -3.12 -61.32 45.03
CA GLN A 1097 -2.82 -61.82 46.37
C GLN A 1097 -3.83 -62.91 46.73
N ALA A 1098 -3.40 -64.00 47.35
CA ALA A 1098 -4.33 -64.99 47.89
C ALA A 1098 -5.04 -64.45 49.14
N PRO A 1099 -6.25 -64.93 49.48
CA PRO A 1099 -6.87 -64.59 50.75
C PRO A 1099 -6.00 -65.02 51.92
N ARG A 1100 -5.93 -64.20 52.98
CA ARG A 1100 -5.06 -64.46 54.14
C ARG A 1100 -5.87 -64.38 55.42
N ILE A 1101 -6.44 -65.52 55.80
CA ILE A 1101 -7.31 -65.64 56.98
C ILE A 1101 -6.48 -65.90 58.24
N THR A 1102 -6.72 -65.12 59.28
CA THR A 1102 -6.27 -65.41 60.65
C THR A 1102 -7.47 -65.73 61.53
N LEU A 1103 -7.30 -66.71 62.42
CA LEU A 1103 -8.33 -67.16 63.36
C LEU A 1103 -7.75 -67.11 64.78
N LEU A 1104 -8.55 -66.65 65.73
CA LEU A 1104 -8.26 -66.70 67.16
C LEU A 1104 -9.46 -67.29 67.89
N LYS A 1105 -9.29 -68.49 68.46
CA LYS A 1105 -10.30 -69.14 69.28
C LYS A 1105 -10.15 -68.74 70.74
N LEU A 1106 -11.28 -68.39 71.36
CA LEU A 1106 -11.41 -67.99 72.75
C LEU A 1106 -12.48 -68.82 73.44
N GLY A 1107 -12.34 -69.03 74.74
CA GLY A 1107 -13.37 -69.67 75.57
C GLY A 1107 -13.57 -68.95 76.90
N ARG A 1108 -14.78 -68.97 77.44
CA ARG A 1108 -15.09 -68.52 78.82
C ARG A 1108 -16.18 -69.34 79.46
N ASN A 1109 -16.22 -69.40 80.79
CA ASN A 1109 -17.36 -69.91 81.52
C ASN A 1109 -18.41 -68.79 81.63
N SER A 1110 -19.46 -68.87 80.82
CA SER A 1110 -20.50 -67.83 80.78
C SER A 1110 -21.43 -67.89 82.01
N THR A 1111 -21.57 -69.05 82.66
CA THR A 1111 -22.33 -69.18 83.91
C THR A 1111 -21.68 -68.44 85.07
N GLN A 1112 -20.34 -68.47 85.15
CA GLN A 1112 -19.58 -67.75 86.17
C GLN A 1112 -19.12 -66.35 85.71
N ASN A 1113 -19.44 -65.96 84.47
CA ASN A 1113 -19.06 -64.71 83.84
C ASN A 1113 -17.54 -64.43 83.88
N THR A 1114 -16.72 -65.46 83.61
CA THR A 1114 -15.26 -65.31 83.52
C THR A 1114 -14.87 -64.53 82.26
N ALA A 1115 -13.64 -63.99 82.23
CA ALA A 1115 -13.08 -63.44 81.00
C ALA A 1115 -12.79 -64.55 79.97
N PHE A 1116 -12.81 -64.19 78.69
CA PHE A 1116 -12.34 -65.01 77.59
C PHE A 1116 -10.84 -65.26 77.71
N VAL A 1117 -10.43 -66.52 77.60
CA VAL A 1117 -9.03 -66.94 77.49
C VAL A 1117 -8.78 -67.51 76.11
N ASP A 1118 -7.55 -67.36 75.61
CA ASP A 1118 -7.11 -67.95 74.35
C ASP A 1118 -6.56 -69.37 74.58
N GLN A 1119 -5.91 -69.91 73.55
CA GLN A 1119 -5.28 -71.24 73.56
C GLN A 1119 -4.22 -71.45 74.66
N ASN A 1120 -3.74 -70.39 75.32
CA ASN A 1120 -2.75 -70.49 76.40
C ASN A 1120 -3.42 -70.52 77.79
N GLY A 1121 -4.72 -70.28 77.88
CA GLY A 1121 -5.49 -70.34 79.13
C GLY A 1121 -6.38 -71.57 79.23
N THR A 1122 -6.88 -71.85 80.43
CA THR A 1122 -7.83 -72.94 80.69
C THR A 1122 -9.16 -72.36 81.14
N VAL A 1123 -10.26 -72.79 80.50
CA VAL A 1123 -11.61 -72.50 80.95
C VAL A 1123 -12.01 -73.50 82.02
N GLY A 1124 -12.11 -73.07 83.27
CA GLY A 1124 -12.66 -73.90 84.35
C GLY A 1124 -14.19 -73.92 84.30
N ALA A 1125 -14.79 -75.10 84.20
CA ALA A 1125 -16.24 -75.28 84.26
C ALA A 1125 -16.62 -76.59 84.97
N LYS A 1126 -17.73 -76.56 85.73
CA LYS A 1126 -18.31 -77.72 86.43
C LYS A 1126 -19.48 -78.30 85.64
N PRO A 1127 -19.87 -79.58 85.88
CA PRO A 1127 -21.12 -80.14 85.35
C PRO A 1127 -22.31 -79.20 85.55
N GLY A 1128 -23.10 -79.00 84.50
CA GLY A 1128 -24.22 -78.07 84.46
C GLY A 1128 -23.89 -76.62 84.09
N GLU A 1129 -22.61 -76.20 84.09
CA GLU A 1129 -22.20 -74.86 83.66
C GLU A 1129 -22.07 -74.76 82.13
N THR A 1130 -22.19 -73.53 81.62
CA THR A 1130 -22.10 -73.21 80.19
C THR A 1130 -20.75 -72.58 79.87
N VAL A 1131 -20.09 -73.12 78.86
CA VAL A 1131 -18.88 -72.56 78.26
C VAL A 1131 -19.25 -71.94 76.92
N GLU A 1132 -18.86 -70.69 76.75
CA GLU A 1132 -19.00 -69.96 75.49
C GLU A 1132 -17.67 -69.96 74.75
N TYR A 1133 -17.70 -70.36 73.49
CA TYR A 1133 -16.56 -70.33 72.57
C TYR A 1133 -16.80 -69.25 71.54
N CYS A 1134 -15.78 -68.43 71.26
CA CYS A 1134 -15.79 -67.43 70.22
C CYS A 1134 -14.59 -67.61 69.30
N ILE A 1135 -14.78 -67.41 68.01
CA ILE A 1135 -13.70 -67.38 67.03
C ILE A 1135 -13.72 -66.00 66.39
N ALA A 1136 -12.69 -65.21 66.72
CA ALA A 1136 -12.35 -64.02 65.97
C ALA A 1136 -11.68 -64.44 64.66
N TYR A 1137 -12.13 -63.86 63.55
CA TYR A 1137 -11.54 -64.06 62.23
C TYR A 1137 -11.20 -62.72 61.59
N SER A 1138 -10.14 -62.68 60.77
CA SER A 1138 -9.83 -61.53 59.93
C SER A 1138 -9.16 -61.95 58.62
N ASN A 1139 -9.41 -61.21 57.55
CA ASN A 1139 -8.81 -61.40 56.24
C ASN A 1139 -7.87 -60.24 55.92
N ALA A 1140 -6.57 -60.52 55.89
CA ALA A 1140 -5.53 -59.55 55.53
C ALA A 1140 -5.07 -59.69 54.06
N GLY A 1141 -5.71 -60.56 53.27
CA GLY A 1141 -5.41 -60.78 51.86
C GLY A 1141 -6.53 -60.27 50.96
N SER A 1142 -6.66 -60.86 49.77
CA SER A 1142 -7.78 -60.59 48.85
C SER A 1142 -9.09 -61.20 49.34
N ASP A 1143 -10.20 -60.87 48.68
CA ASP A 1143 -11.52 -61.42 48.98
C ASP A 1143 -11.51 -62.96 49.03
N ALA A 1144 -11.89 -63.52 50.19
CA ALA A 1144 -12.07 -64.95 50.38
C ALA A 1144 -13.48 -65.36 49.97
N LEU A 1145 -13.71 -65.53 48.66
CA LEU A 1145 -15.01 -65.98 48.14
C LEU A 1145 -15.39 -67.35 48.72
N ASN A 1146 -16.68 -67.55 49.01
CA ASN A 1146 -17.19 -68.77 49.65
C ASN A 1146 -16.55 -69.08 51.02
N PHE A 1147 -16.22 -68.05 51.80
CA PHE A 1147 -15.65 -68.22 53.13
C PHE A 1147 -16.62 -68.96 54.07
N LYS A 1148 -16.16 -70.11 54.56
CA LYS A 1148 -16.86 -70.96 55.52
C LYS A 1148 -15.95 -71.25 56.71
N LEU A 1149 -16.43 -70.92 57.90
CA LEU A 1149 -15.76 -71.22 59.16
C LEU A 1149 -16.55 -72.30 59.89
N THR A 1150 -15.86 -73.33 60.37
CA THR A 1150 -16.48 -74.38 61.18
C THR A 1150 -15.66 -74.64 62.45
N ASP A 1151 -16.35 -75.02 63.50
CA ASP A 1151 -15.73 -75.41 64.76
C ASP A 1151 -16.52 -76.52 65.45
N ASN A 1152 -15.82 -77.51 65.97
CA ASN A 1152 -16.45 -78.61 66.66
C ASN A 1152 -16.70 -78.24 68.11
N VAL A 1153 -17.90 -78.58 68.59
CA VAL A 1153 -18.22 -78.55 70.02
C VAL A 1153 -17.29 -79.55 70.72
N PRO A 1154 -16.52 -79.14 71.74
CA PRO A 1154 -15.51 -80.01 72.34
C PRO A 1154 -16.05 -81.34 72.90
N VAL A 1155 -15.22 -82.38 72.88
CA VAL A 1155 -15.55 -83.70 73.42
C VAL A 1155 -15.95 -83.59 74.89
N GLY A 1156 -17.10 -84.20 75.24
CA GLY A 1156 -17.63 -84.17 76.60
C GLY A 1156 -18.50 -82.94 76.90
N MET A 1157 -18.87 -82.14 75.90
CA MET A 1157 -19.78 -80.99 76.02
C MET A 1157 -21.04 -81.20 75.16
N ASN A 1158 -22.19 -80.67 75.60
CA ASN A 1158 -23.43 -80.67 74.81
C ASN A 1158 -23.63 -79.28 74.17
N ALA A 1159 -23.79 -79.21 72.85
CA ALA A 1159 -24.08 -77.96 72.15
C ALA A 1159 -25.43 -77.36 72.58
N LEU A 1160 -25.50 -76.03 72.73
CA LEU A 1160 -26.74 -75.32 73.07
C LEU A 1160 -27.31 -74.60 71.84
N THR A 1161 -28.28 -75.22 71.17
CA THR A 1161 -28.97 -74.69 69.98
C THR A 1161 -29.88 -73.48 70.26
N ASP A 1162 -29.97 -73.09 71.52
CA ASP A 1162 -30.79 -72.04 72.11
C ASP A 1162 -29.97 -71.24 73.14
N GLY A 1163 -28.64 -71.25 73.00
CA GLY A 1163 -27.70 -70.63 73.95
C GLY A 1163 -27.77 -69.10 74.04
N TYR A 1164 -28.26 -68.42 73.00
CA TYR A 1164 -28.43 -66.95 73.02
C TYR A 1164 -29.89 -66.54 73.15
N VAL A 1165 -30.73 -67.05 72.26
CA VAL A 1165 -32.21 -66.96 72.34
C VAL A 1165 -32.81 -68.27 71.83
N VAL A 1166 -34.11 -68.48 72.05
CA VAL A 1166 -34.79 -69.73 71.64
C VAL A 1166 -34.55 -70.01 70.15
N SER A 1167 -34.07 -71.22 69.85
CA SER A 1167 -33.70 -71.71 68.51
C SER A 1167 -32.52 -71.00 67.82
N LYS A 1168 -31.75 -70.20 68.57
CA LYS A 1168 -30.58 -69.48 68.06
C LYS A 1168 -29.35 -69.69 68.95
N GLY A 1169 -28.53 -70.67 68.57
CA GLY A 1169 -27.32 -71.09 69.27
C GLY A 1169 -26.02 -70.45 68.79
N VAL A 1170 -26.05 -69.63 67.72
CA VAL A 1170 -24.87 -68.95 67.16
C VAL A 1170 -25.05 -67.44 67.26
N ARG A 1171 -24.04 -66.73 67.74
CA ARG A 1171 -23.98 -65.27 67.72
C ARG A 1171 -22.88 -64.80 66.79
N TRP A 1172 -23.22 -63.95 65.83
CA TRP A 1172 -22.30 -63.42 64.84
C TRP A 1172 -22.21 -61.90 64.92
N ALA A 1173 -21.02 -61.39 65.20
CA ALA A 1173 -20.70 -59.97 65.22
C ALA A 1173 -19.79 -59.64 64.04
N ASP A 1174 -20.38 -59.14 62.96
CA ASP A 1174 -19.64 -58.68 61.79
C ASP A 1174 -18.85 -57.39 62.12
N GLY A 1175 -17.64 -57.26 61.59
CA GLY A 1175 -16.73 -56.12 61.81
C GLY A 1175 -16.07 -56.06 63.19
N THR A 1176 -16.50 -56.86 64.17
CA THR A 1176 -16.01 -56.79 65.56
C THR A 1176 -15.14 -57.99 65.90
N VAL A 1177 -13.89 -57.74 66.31
CA VAL A 1177 -12.94 -58.77 66.76
C VAL A 1177 -12.83 -58.74 68.27
N ILE A 1178 -13.13 -59.87 68.90
CA ILE A 1178 -12.91 -60.08 70.33
C ILE A 1178 -11.44 -60.44 70.63
N ALA A 1179 -10.95 -60.06 71.81
CA ALA A 1179 -9.61 -60.41 72.31
C ALA A 1179 -9.69 -61.16 73.65
N ALA A 1180 -8.61 -61.87 74.00
CA ALA A 1180 -8.45 -62.46 75.33
C ALA A 1180 -8.55 -61.36 76.42
N GLY A 1181 -9.20 -61.68 77.55
CA GLY A 1181 -9.49 -60.75 78.64
C GLY A 1181 -10.85 -60.06 78.55
N ALA A 1182 -11.56 -60.14 77.41
CA ALA A 1182 -12.92 -59.62 77.29
C ALA A 1182 -13.88 -60.37 78.24
N THR A 1183 -14.77 -59.65 78.94
CA THR A 1183 -15.71 -60.23 79.91
C THR A 1183 -17.11 -60.45 79.36
N ALA A 1184 -17.40 -59.99 78.13
CA ALA A 1184 -18.69 -60.11 77.49
C ALA A 1184 -18.55 -60.55 76.03
N THR A 1185 -19.56 -61.28 75.53
CA THR A 1185 -19.69 -61.60 74.11
C THR A 1185 -19.91 -60.31 73.31
N PRO A 1186 -19.31 -60.17 72.11
CA PRO A 1186 -19.57 -59.04 71.23
C PRO A 1186 -21.07 -58.92 70.92
N THR A 1187 -21.55 -57.69 70.83
CA THR A 1187 -22.92 -57.43 70.35
C THR A 1187 -23.00 -57.79 68.87
N GLY A 1188 -24.01 -58.56 68.48
CA GLY A 1188 -24.16 -59.06 67.11
C GLY A 1188 -25.52 -59.67 66.88
N SER A 1189 -25.69 -60.29 65.71
CA SER A 1189 -26.91 -61.00 65.33
C SER A 1189 -26.92 -62.41 65.90
N ASP A 1190 -28.02 -62.78 66.55
CA ASP A 1190 -28.28 -64.16 66.90
C ASP A 1190 -28.85 -64.88 65.67
N LEU A 1191 -28.16 -65.95 65.25
CA LEU A 1191 -28.42 -66.78 64.07
C LEU A 1191 -29.06 -68.11 64.50
N THR A 1192 -29.92 -68.68 63.67
CA THR A 1192 -30.62 -69.92 63.99
C THR A 1192 -29.66 -71.10 64.04
N SER A 1193 -30.10 -72.20 64.67
CA SER A 1193 -29.29 -73.41 64.80
C SER A 1193 -29.55 -74.47 63.73
N THR A 1194 -30.37 -74.18 62.71
CA THR A 1194 -30.60 -75.13 61.61
C THR A 1194 -29.64 -74.89 60.45
N ASP A 1195 -29.30 -75.96 59.72
CA ASP A 1195 -28.54 -75.92 58.47
C ASP A 1195 -29.41 -75.72 57.22
N THR A 1196 -30.73 -75.53 57.39
CA THR A 1196 -31.71 -75.43 56.27
C THR A 1196 -32.32 -74.05 56.09
N ASP A 1197 -31.90 -73.05 56.86
CA ASP A 1197 -32.44 -71.69 56.72
C ASP A 1197 -31.55 -70.80 55.84
N SER A 1198 -31.97 -69.54 55.70
CA SER A 1198 -31.31 -68.55 54.84
C SER A 1198 -30.33 -67.66 55.60
N ASP A 1199 -30.11 -67.88 56.90
CA ASP A 1199 -29.15 -67.09 57.66
C ASP A 1199 -27.74 -67.69 57.55
N LYS A 1200 -26.74 -67.01 58.12
CA LYS A 1200 -25.32 -67.33 57.87
C LYS A 1200 -24.76 -68.35 58.85
N GLY A 1201 -25.53 -68.82 59.84
CA GLY A 1201 -25.02 -69.57 60.99
C GLY A 1201 -25.78 -70.86 61.23
N SER A 1202 -25.09 -71.90 61.71
CA SER A 1202 -25.76 -73.10 62.21
C SER A 1202 -24.99 -73.75 63.36
N LEU A 1203 -25.69 -74.47 64.23
CA LEU A 1203 -25.09 -75.24 65.31
C LEU A 1203 -25.79 -76.60 65.39
N THR A 1204 -25.12 -77.65 64.92
CA THR A 1204 -25.68 -79.00 64.93
C THR A 1204 -25.47 -79.69 66.27
N THR A 1205 -26.21 -80.77 66.53
CA THR A 1205 -26.10 -81.61 67.75
C THR A 1205 -25.83 -83.09 67.44
N THR A 1206 -25.68 -83.42 66.15
CA THR A 1206 -25.53 -84.80 65.65
C THR A 1206 -24.23 -85.05 64.88
N LEU A 1207 -23.47 -84.00 64.51
CA LEU A 1207 -22.24 -84.07 63.71
C LEU A 1207 -21.11 -83.32 64.44
N GLY A 1208 -19.85 -83.82 64.40
CA GLY A 1208 -18.68 -83.14 64.98
C GLY A 1208 -18.11 -83.74 66.28
N LEU A 1209 -16.86 -83.42 66.61
CA LEU A 1209 -16.07 -84.04 67.70
C LEU A 1209 -16.46 -83.56 69.11
N GLY A 1210 -17.65 -84.01 69.56
CA GLY A 1210 -18.21 -83.87 70.92
C GLY A 1210 -19.73 -83.92 70.96
N LYS A 1211 -20.36 -83.62 69.80
CA LYS A 1211 -21.62 -84.10 69.19
C LYS A 1211 -22.18 -83.04 68.22
N GLY A 1212 -21.70 -81.79 68.27
CA GLY A 1212 -22.15 -80.69 67.41
C GLY A 1212 -21.03 -79.95 66.66
N THR A 1213 -21.38 -79.25 65.58
CA THR A 1213 -20.50 -78.36 64.82
C THR A 1213 -21.16 -76.99 64.64
N MET A 1214 -20.46 -75.93 65.03
CA MET A 1214 -20.80 -74.56 64.68
C MET A 1214 -20.31 -74.27 63.26
N THR A 1215 -21.15 -73.66 62.44
CA THR A 1215 -20.80 -73.19 61.10
C THR A 1215 -21.17 -71.72 60.95
N LEU A 1216 -20.26 -70.93 60.36
CA LEU A 1216 -20.56 -69.63 59.75
C LEU A 1216 -20.27 -69.74 58.26
N ASP A 1217 -21.29 -69.54 57.42
CA ASP A 1217 -21.21 -69.60 55.96
C ASP A 1217 -21.59 -68.23 55.39
N LEU A 1218 -20.60 -67.50 54.84
CA LEU A 1218 -20.84 -66.16 54.27
C LEU A 1218 -21.32 -66.22 52.82
N GLY A 1219 -21.55 -67.42 52.28
CA GLY A 1219 -22.03 -67.64 50.93
C GLY A 1219 -21.07 -67.14 49.84
N PRO A 1220 -21.55 -66.95 48.59
CA PRO A 1220 -20.72 -66.62 47.45
C PRO A 1220 -19.91 -65.32 47.59
N SER A 1221 -20.47 -64.32 48.28
CA SER A 1221 -19.77 -63.06 48.57
C SER A 1221 -18.55 -63.23 49.49
N GLY A 1222 -18.54 -64.29 50.31
CA GLY A 1222 -17.41 -64.64 51.16
C GLY A 1222 -17.01 -63.57 52.17
N LEU A 1223 -15.73 -63.55 52.53
CA LEU A 1223 -15.13 -62.57 53.44
C LEU A 1223 -14.25 -61.59 52.65
N ALA A 1224 -14.70 -60.34 52.54
CA ALA A 1224 -14.00 -59.29 51.80
C ALA A 1224 -12.57 -59.04 52.36
N ALA A 1225 -11.70 -58.46 51.53
CA ALA A 1225 -10.38 -57.96 51.92
C ALA A 1225 -10.51 -56.95 53.07
N GLY A 1226 -9.73 -57.13 54.14
CA GLY A 1226 -9.85 -56.35 55.38
C GLY A 1226 -11.06 -56.72 56.25
N GLY A 1227 -11.94 -57.61 55.76
CA GLY A 1227 -13.10 -58.11 56.49
C GLY A 1227 -12.68 -58.85 57.75
N LYS A 1228 -13.44 -58.66 58.83
CA LYS A 1228 -13.16 -59.23 60.15
C LYS A 1228 -14.45 -59.40 60.93
N GLY A 1229 -14.46 -60.26 61.94
CA GLY A 1229 -15.62 -60.44 62.80
C GLY A 1229 -15.38 -61.50 63.86
N THR A 1230 -16.42 -61.78 64.63
CA THR A 1230 -16.42 -62.82 65.65
C THR A 1230 -17.68 -63.66 65.52
N VAL A 1231 -17.55 -64.98 65.57
CA VAL A 1231 -18.70 -65.89 65.72
C VAL A 1231 -18.54 -66.70 67.00
N CYS A 1232 -19.62 -66.85 67.74
CA CYS A 1232 -19.64 -67.52 69.03
C CYS A 1232 -20.76 -68.57 69.11
N PHE A 1233 -20.53 -69.60 69.90
CA PHE A 1233 -21.54 -70.59 70.28
C PHE A 1233 -21.34 -71.01 71.73
N GLN A 1234 -22.38 -71.59 72.33
CA GLN A 1234 -22.33 -72.07 73.70
C GLN A 1234 -22.48 -73.58 73.77
N ALA A 1235 -21.81 -74.20 74.74
CA ALA A 1235 -21.93 -75.61 75.05
C ALA A 1235 -21.95 -75.81 76.56
N LYS A 1236 -22.73 -76.80 77.01
CA LYS A 1236 -22.93 -77.11 78.42
C LYS A 1236 -22.10 -78.31 78.82
N VAL A 1237 -21.48 -78.25 80.00
CA VAL A 1237 -20.85 -79.42 80.62
C VAL A 1237 -21.99 -80.37 81.07
N PRO A 1238 -22.07 -81.62 80.57
CA PRO A 1238 -23.16 -82.55 80.84
C PRO A 1238 -23.38 -82.85 82.33
#